data_AF-A0A418Y463-F1
#
_entry.id   AF-A0A418Y463-F1
#
_cell.length_a   1.000
_cell.length_b   1.000
_cell.length_c   1.000
_cell.angle_alpha   90.00
_cell.angle_beta   90.00
_cell.angle_gamma   90.00
#
_symmetry.space_group_name_H-M   'P 1'
#
loop_
_entity.id
_entity.type
_entity.pdbx_description
1 polymer ?
#
loop_
_entity_poly.entity_id
_entity_poly.type
_entity_poly.pdbx_seq_one_letter_code
_entity_poly.pdbx_strand_id
1 'polypeptide(L)'
;MACGAQALETLSDQELGSVRGQDGVTISLQIDPTESITAEQIRWDLDIGQTDGGGASLANQLIIGGSSSDASQFSIKPIGMNGGAATEALNFAVKIDAGTNAMNRPGIGINASWNRMRVQMDDLTVSNTARSFGSVVLDSEGRFAISGDGGLFNQDNDQASLLLNLGNVDASDANPSNWTIDNPGQLFFRLTDGGTEAILHNFGFLFDMQQGVLGINDEGLIVQNTGRTNFNLTFDLYANATGQNFQFVPFAGASTSIPMLLFGWRGGMENLDLRLRPQGTWLDSGVHTQGLTASLSFDLASDFQFLLGEAGDDRSYLEFANPVSLTASDGSALNRSDVEFGYLTLDTVSAGHDTVPNICYGGANPYGGAGASCTTSTGGILPAQSIDLPASDTGLALVARDWGLHAYASKVQYRDGVTSANDVDDGWALIYTLGDISSNWYLYPQSGGGTSVDTDAGFTMDIATAIQTVGGADAVTGRPLRSRWENGTNLMIGDTDFTYPTGHPVASYAQGMAIGLMGADLLFVADDMRVALTQLEGLGLSSDAVRLQLRGLFGGGDIPRMNSPVYGSYIDANLEFDKFQFNLFPALFDGSYINFGGFLSFANLNNGFSQNSAGDANDDGTYISFAEPNFNKLDVDVRLADITGDIAIPLSVVGDGGKIDLLSASSEADGKPKLRVEMNMNVGAAATKPGGGAGDPLTIGRIEFGNKDLGTMVIPSAKIYTSFTLEQQ
;
A
#
# COMPACT_ATOMS: atom_id res chain seq x y z
N MET A 1 -19.77 8.23 47.75
CA MET A 1 -20.94 7.33 47.72
C MET A 1 -20.42 5.94 48.11
N ALA A 2 -20.94 5.32 49.16
CA ALA A 2 -20.45 4.04 49.67
C ALA A 2 -21.06 2.90 48.84
N CYS A 3 -20.23 2.15 48.10
CA CYS A 3 -20.65 0.97 47.37
C CYS A 3 -20.61 -0.24 48.32
N GLY A 4 -21.76 -0.86 48.59
CA GLY A 4 -21.87 -2.07 49.38
C GLY A 4 -21.40 -3.28 48.58
N ALA A 5 -20.31 -3.92 49.02
CA ALA A 5 -19.70 -5.10 48.41
C ALA A 5 -20.47 -6.41 48.67
N GLN A 6 -21.76 -6.46 48.33
CA GLN A 6 -22.57 -7.68 48.39
C GLN A 6 -23.56 -7.75 47.22
N ALA A 7 -23.08 -8.11 46.03
CA ALA A 7 -23.92 -8.55 44.91
C ALA A 7 -23.20 -9.44 43.87
N LEU A 8 -22.04 -10.02 44.20
CA LEU A 8 -21.33 -10.95 43.31
C LEU A 8 -20.99 -12.21 44.11
N GLU A 9 -21.92 -13.15 44.19
CA GLU A 9 -21.61 -14.53 44.58
C GLU A 9 -20.92 -15.23 43.39
N THR A 10 -19.85 -15.96 43.66
CA THR A 10 -19.22 -16.86 42.68
C THR A 10 -20.18 -18.00 42.36
N LEU A 11 -20.75 -17.98 41.16
CA LEU A 11 -21.51 -19.10 40.61
C LEU A 11 -20.58 -20.29 40.36
N SER A 12 -21.04 -21.51 40.68
CA SER A 12 -20.35 -22.73 40.27
C SER A 12 -20.56 -23.01 38.77
N ASP A 13 -19.67 -23.79 38.14
CA ASP A 13 -19.79 -24.18 36.73
C ASP A 13 -21.14 -24.87 36.42
N GLN A 14 -21.71 -25.57 37.40
CA GLN A 14 -23.01 -26.22 37.29
C GLN A 14 -24.18 -25.22 37.33
N GLU A 15 -24.04 -24.11 38.05
CA GLU A 15 -25.02 -23.03 38.11
C GLU A 15 -24.95 -22.14 36.87
N LEU A 16 -23.75 -21.84 36.36
CA LEU A 16 -23.53 -21.18 35.07
C LEU A 16 -24.17 -21.95 33.90
N GLY A 17 -24.05 -23.28 33.90
CA GLY A 17 -24.71 -24.14 32.89
C GLY A 17 -26.25 -24.20 32.98
N SER A 18 -26.84 -23.66 34.05
CA SER A 18 -28.30 -23.62 34.27
C SER A 18 -28.93 -22.26 33.98
N VAL A 19 -28.13 -21.21 33.76
CA VAL A 19 -28.62 -19.88 33.38
C VAL A 19 -29.12 -19.92 31.94
N ARG A 20 -30.44 -20.01 31.79
CA ARG A 20 -31.15 -19.80 30.51
C ARG A 20 -31.58 -18.34 30.41
N GLY A 21 -30.63 -17.47 30.09
CA GLY A 21 -30.85 -16.04 29.85
C GLY A 21 -29.55 -15.36 29.44
N GLN A 22 -29.61 -14.41 28.50
CA GLN A 22 -28.54 -13.45 28.28
C GLN A 22 -28.68 -12.39 29.39
N ASP A 23 -27.93 -12.53 30.49
CA ASP A 23 -27.76 -11.40 31.43
C ASP A 23 -26.47 -10.69 31.04
N GLY A 24 -26.62 -9.46 30.56
CA GLY A 24 -25.54 -8.66 30.01
C GLY A 24 -25.04 -7.65 31.02
N VAL A 25 -23.73 -7.55 31.20
CA VAL A 25 -23.12 -6.45 31.99
C VAL A 25 -22.77 -5.32 31.03
N THR A 26 -23.27 -4.11 31.30
CA THR A 26 -22.84 -2.89 30.59
C THR A 26 -21.93 -2.07 31.49
N ILE A 27 -20.73 -1.78 31.01
CA ILE A 27 -19.75 -0.90 31.64
C ILE A 27 -19.68 0.36 30.79
N SER A 28 -19.86 1.53 31.40
CA SER A 28 -19.74 2.82 30.69
C SER A 28 -18.68 3.68 31.37
N LEU A 29 -17.71 4.13 30.57
CA LEU A 29 -16.71 5.12 30.94
C LEU A 29 -17.15 6.47 30.38
N GLN A 30 -17.31 7.45 31.26
CA GLN A 30 -17.65 8.82 30.90
C GLN A 30 -16.46 9.74 31.18
N ILE A 31 -16.08 10.54 30.19
CA ILE A 31 -15.02 11.56 30.30
C ILE A 31 -15.64 12.90 29.95
N ASP A 32 -15.49 13.88 30.82
CA ASP A 32 -16.07 15.21 30.62
C ASP A 32 -15.52 15.87 29.34
N PRO A 33 -16.28 16.75 28.66
CA PRO A 33 -15.88 17.36 27.39
C PRO A 33 -14.53 18.11 27.41
N THR A 34 -14.06 18.49 28.61
CA THR A 34 -12.82 19.23 28.83
C THR A 34 -11.68 18.38 29.39
N GLU A 35 -11.90 17.08 29.60
CA GLU A 35 -10.93 16.14 30.16
C GLU A 35 -10.41 15.16 29.10
N SER A 36 -9.36 14.43 29.45
CA SER A 36 -8.73 13.43 28.58
C SER A 36 -8.11 12.31 29.40
N ILE A 37 -8.14 11.08 28.88
CA ILE A 37 -7.27 10.01 29.35
C ILE A 37 -5.91 10.22 28.71
N THR A 38 -4.85 10.27 29.51
CA THR A 38 -3.50 10.43 28.99
C THR A 38 -2.54 9.40 29.56
N ALA A 39 -1.51 9.08 28.78
CA ALA A 39 -0.34 8.35 29.22
C ALA A 39 0.90 9.06 28.71
N GLU A 40 1.83 9.39 29.63
CA GLU A 40 3.09 10.06 29.28
C GLU A 40 3.91 9.22 28.30
N GLN A 41 3.88 7.89 28.46
CA GLN A 41 4.60 6.96 27.62
C GLN A 41 3.86 5.64 27.50
N ILE A 42 3.73 5.13 26.28
CA ILE A 42 3.41 3.72 25.99
C ILE A 42 4.65 3.11 25.33
N ARG A 43 5.14 2.00 25.88
CA ARG A 43 6.36 1.35 25.41
C ARG A 43 6.12 -0.11 25.12
N TRP A 44 6.59 -0.55 23.98
CA TRP A 44 6.71 -1.96 23.62
C TRP A 44 8.19 -2.33 23.56
N ASP A 45 8.64 -3.11 24.54
CA ASP A 45 10.00 -3.65 24.58
C ASP A 45 10.09 -4.93 23.74
N LEU A 46 11.05 -4.96 22.82
CA LEU A 46 11.31 -6.06 21.89
C LEU A 46 12.73 -6.60 22.07
N ASP A 47 12.90 -7.89 21.81
CA ASP A 47 14.17 -8.62 21.84
C ASP A 47 14.97 -8.53 23.15
N ILE A 48 14.28 -8.37 24.27
CA ILE A 48 14.94 -8.29 25.58
C ILE A 48 15.73 -9.58 25.86
N GLY A 49 17.04 -9.41 26.03
CA GLY A 49 17.96 -10.52 26.34
C GLY A 49 18.28 -11.42 25.15
N GLN A 50 17.82 -11.07 23.94
CA GLN A 50 18.23 -11.73 22.70
C GLN A 50 19.55 -11.13 22.21
N THR A 51 20.37 -11.98 21.60
CA THR A 51 21.63 -11.58 20.98
C THR A 51 21.76 -12.19 19.60
N ASP A 52 22.47 -11.51 18.71
CA ASP A 52 22.87 -12.07 17.42
C ASP A 52 23.92 -13.20 17.57
N GLY A 53 24.35 -13.76 16.44
CA GLY A 53 25.39 -14.79 16.39
C GLY A 53 26.77 -14.34 16.90
N GLY A 54 27.01 -13.02 17.00
CA GLY A 54 28.20 -12.39 17.57
C GLY A 54 28.08 -12.08 19.06
N GLY A 55 26.91 -12.26 19.67
CA GLY A 55 26.63 -11.99 21.08
C GLY A 55 26.27 -10.53 21.40
N ALA A 56 26.02 -9.69 20.40
CA ALA A 56 25.56 -8.32 20.59
C ALA A 56 24.04 -8.27 20.80
N SER A 57 23.57 -7.33 21.62
CA SER A 57 22.15 -7.24 22.02
C SER A 57 21.26 -6.78 20.87
N LEU A 58 20.12 -7.47 20.68
CA LEU A 58 19.08 -7.07 19.72
C LEU A 58 17.97 -6.23 20.35
N ALA A 59 17.99 -6.04 21.68
CA ALA A 59 16.93 -5.35 22.42
C ALA A 59 16.68 -3.91 21.94
N ASN A 60 15.42 -3.61 21.66
CA ASN A 60 14.94 -2.31 21.20
C ASN A 60 13.55 -1.99 21.75
N GLN A 61 13.10 -0.75 21.55
CA GLN A 61 11.84 -0.27 22.09
C GLN A 61 11.08 0.55 21.05
N LEU A 62 9.81 0.23 20.82
CA LEU A 62 8.88 1.16 20.17
C LEU A 62 8.18 1.99 21.25
N ILE A 63 8.22 3.30 21.12
CA ILE A 63 7.75 4.23 22.15
C ILE A 63 6.77 5.23 21.52
N ILE A 64 5.63 5.44 22.17
CA ILE A 64 4.71 6.55 21.92
C ILE A 64 4.84 7.52 23.10
N GLY A 65 5.09 8.80 22.82
CA GLY A 65 5.31 9.83 23.82
C GLY A 65 6.69 9.76 24.48
N GLY A 66 6.80 10.29 25.70
CA GLY A 66 8.04 10.24 26.49
C GLY A 66 9.08 11.31 26.16
N SER A 67 8.73 12.32 25.35
CA SER A 67 9.46 13.59 25.33
C SER A 67 9.17 14.33 26.65
N SER A 68 10.11 15.12 27.16
CA SER A 68 9.98 15.78 28.47
C SER A 68 8.92 16.90 28.53
N SER A 69 7.99 16.94 27.57
CA SER A 69 6.93 17.94 27.46
C SER A 69 5.54 17.29 27.51
N ASP A 70 4.60 17.91 28.23
CA ASP A 70 3.18 17.50 28.32
C ASP A 70 2.46 17.51 26.94
N ALA A 71 3.10 18.06 25.90
CA ALA A 71 2.61 18.12 24.53
C ALA A 71 2.89 16.85 23.70
N SER A 72 3.64 15.88 24.26
CA SER A 72 4.10 14.68 23.58
C SER A 72 3.65 13.41 24.32
N GLN A 73 2.36 13.11 24.27
CA GLN A 73 1.77 12.01 25.03
C GLN A 73 0.73 11.25 24.21
N PHE A 74 0.43 10.03 24.65
CA PHE A 74 -0.76 9.35 24.21
C PHE A 74 -1.99 10.00 24.88
N SER A 75 -3.04 10.28 24.10
CA SER A 75 -4.30 10.78 24.68
C SER A 75 -5.55 10.25 23.98
N ILE A 76 -6.61 10.06 24.78
CA ILE A 76 -7.97 9.82 24.32
C ILE A 76 -8.86 10.93 24.89
N LYS A 77 -9.57 11.66 24.03
CA LYS A 77 -10.44 12.77 24.45
C LYS A 77 -11.70 12.88 23.60
N PRO A 78 -12.83 13.36 24.17
CA PRO A 78 -14.00 13.72 23.38
C PRO A 78 -13.63 14.79 22.33
N ILE A 79 -14.22 14.68 21.14
CA ILE A 79 -14.04 15.66 20.07
C ILE A 79 -15.38 15.92 19.36
N GLY A 80 -15.61 17.18 18.96
CA GLY A 80 -16.71 17.54 18.09
C GLY A 80 -16.45 17.17 16.63
N MET A 81 -17.42 17.46 15.77
CA MET A 81 -17.25 17.28 14.32
C MET A 81 -16.09 18.15 13.80
N ASN A 82 -15.34 17.65 12.82
CA ASN A 82 -14.23 18.37 12.16
C ASN A 82 -13.12 18.87 13.11
N GLY A 83 -12.86 18.16 14.21
CA GLY A 83 -11.85 18.54 15.21
C GLY A 83 -12.28 19.68 16.13
N GLY A 84 -13.56 20.08 16.12
CA GLY A 84 -14.10 21.09 17.01
C GLY A 84 -14.14 20.66 18.48
N ALA A 85 -14.35 21.60 19.40
CA ALA A 85 -14.53 21.27 20.82
C ALA A 85 -15.77 20.40 21.03
N ALA A 86 -15.65 19.38 21.88
CA ALA A 86 -16.79 18.54 22.24
C ALA A 86 -17.80 19.30 23.10
N THR A 87 -19.09 19.08 22.83
CA THR A 87 -20.20 19.61 23.63
C THR A 87 -20.80 18.57 24.57
N GLU A 88 -20.49 17.29 24.35
CA GLU A 88 -20.99 16.16 25.14
C GLU A 88 -19.82 15.35 25.70
N ALA A 89 -20.05 14.68 26.83
CA ALA A 89 -19.06 13.78 27.41
C ALA A 89 -18.78 12.60 26.48
N LEU A 90 -17.52 12.15 26.42
CA LEU A 90 -17.19 10.89 25.75
C LEU A 90 -17.84 9.76 26.55
N ASN A 91 -18.64 8.94 25.89
CA ASN A 91 -19.26 7.74 26.43
C ASN A 91 -18.71 6.53 25.69
N PHE A 92 -17.82 5.80 26.36
CA PHE A 92 -17.33 4.52 25.90
C PHE A 92 -18.09 3.41 26.65
N ALA A 93 -18.92 2.67 25.95
CA ALA A 93 -19.78 1.64 26.52
C ALA A 93 -19.35 0.25 26.03
N VAL A 94 -19.10 -0.67 26.96
CA VAL A 94 -18.82 -2.09 26.69
C VAL A 94 -19.94 -2.94 27.27
N LYS A 95 -20.59 -3.73 26.43
CA LYS A 95 -21.56 -4.76 26.82
C LYS A 95 -20.90 -6.13 26.74
N ILE A 96 -21.00 -6.91 27.80
CA ILE A 96 -20.52 -8.28 27.86
C ILE A 96 -21.73 -9.16 28.12
N ASP A 97 -22.06 -10.00 27.15
CA ASP A 97 -23.17 -10.94 27.22
C ASP A 97 -22.60 -12.36 27.26
N ALA A 98 -22.93 -13.13 28.29
CA ALA A 98 -22.58 -14.54 28.37
C ALA A 98 -23.86 -15.38 28.42
N GLY A 99 -23.84 -16.54 27.78
CA GLY A 99 -25.02 -17.40 27.75
C GLY A 99 -24.73 -18.78 27.20
N THR A 100 -25.76 -19.60 27.12
CA THR A 100 -25.69 -20.91 26.48
C THR A 100 -26.64 -20.94 25.29
N ASN A 101 -26.17 -21.38 24.11
CA ASN A 101 -26.99 -21.44 22.91
C ASN A 101 -28.00 -22.61 22.95
N ALA A 102 -28.83 -22.73 21.91
CA ALA A 102 -29.84 -23.79 21.80
C ALA A 102 -29.27 -25.22 21.75
N MET A 103 -27.97 -25.37 21.48
CA MET A 103 -27.23 -26.64 21.45
C MET A 103 -26.49 -26.92 22.77
N ASN A 104 -26.76 -26.17 23.84
CA ASN A 104 -26.08 -26.24 25.13
C ASN A 104 -24.57 -25.89 25.09
N ARG A 105 -24.13 -25.08 24.12
CA ARG A 105 -22.76 -24.58 24.06
C ARG A 105 -22.67 -23.20 24.73
N PRO A 106 -21.69 -22.98 25.63
CA PRO A 106 -21.47 -21.67 26.23
C PRO A 106 -20.99 -20.69 25.16
N GLY A 107 -21.43 -19.44 25.20
CA GLY A 107 -21.02 -18.38 24.31
C GLY A 107 -20.79 -17.09 25.07
N ILE A 108 -19.96 -16.23 24.51
CA ILE A 108 -19.69 -14.89 25.04
C ILE A 108 -19.66 -13.91 23.87
N GLY A 109 -20.31 -12.77 24.06
CA GLY A 109 -20.28 -11.62 23.18
C GLY A 109 -19.74 -10.40 23.92
N ILE A 110 -18.86 -9.66 23.27
CA ILE A 110 -18.40 -8.35 23.73
C ILE A 110 -18.77 -7.34 22.65
N ASN A 111 -19.45 -6.26 23.04
CA ASN A 111 -19.89 -5.21 22.13
C ASN A 111 -19.53 -3.87 22.74
N ALA A 112 -18.49 -3.24 22.21
CA ALA A 112 -18.03 -1.92 22.58
C ALA A 112 -18.52 -0.88 21.55
N SER A 113 -18.96 0.27 22.03
CA SER A 113 -19.33 1.41 21.20
C SER A 113 -18.89 2.71 21.88
N TRP A 114 -18.46 3.67 21.08
CA TRP A 114 -18.07 4.99 21.56
C TRP A 114 -18.61 6.08 20.65
N ASN A 115 -19.07 7.18 21.25
CA ASN A 115 -19.31 8.41 20.51
C ASN A 115 -17.96 9.02 20.06
N ARG A 116 -18.03 10.02 19.17
CA ARG A 116 -16.85 10.57 18.50
C ARG A 116 -15.74 10.97 19.50
N MET A 117 -14.58 10.35 19.34
CA MET A 117 -13.40 10.61 20.16
C MET A 117 -12.16 10.78 19.30
N ARG A 118 -11.18 11.48 19.84
CA ARG A 118 -9.83 11.59 19.31
C ARG A 118 -8.91 10.63 20.06
N VAL A 119 -8.25 9.74 19.34
CA VAL A 119 -7.08 8.98 19.79
C VAL A 119 -5.85 9.62 19.18
N GLN A 120 -4.96 10.17 20.00
CA GLN A 120 -3.77 10.90 19.57
C GLN A 120 -2.52 10.19 20.09
N MET A 121 -1.62 9.86 19.16
CA MET A 121 -0.32 9.24 19.39
C MET A 121 0.76 10.23 18.96
N ASP A 122 1.32 10.97 19.90
CA ASP A 122 2.42 11.89 19.63
C ASP A 122 3.77 11.22 19.82
N ASP A 123 4.75 11.68 19.05
CA ASP A 123 6.15 11.24 19.08
C ASP A 123 6.31 9.72 19.02
N LEU A 124 6.01 9.11 17.87
CA LEU A 124 6.36 7.71 17.63
C LEU A 124 7.89 7.59 17.43
N THR A 125 8.58 6.87 18.32
CA THR A 125 10.06 6.78 18.32
C THR A 125 10.54 5.33 18.49
N VAL A 126 11.77 5.05 18.05
CA VAL A 126 12.43 3.74 18.22
C VAL A 126 13.70 3.91 19.04
N SER A 127 13.69 3.39 20.27
CA SER A 127 14.77 3.38 21.28
C SER A 127 15.28 4.77 21.72
N ASN A 128 15.51 5.71 20.79
CA ASN A 128 15.95 7.08 21.01
C ASN A 128 14.78 8.07 20.89
N THR A 129 14.33 8.62 22.02
CA THR A 129 13.20 9.56 22.07
C THR A 129 13.52 10.97 21.53
N ALA A 130 14.76 11.23 21.09
CA ALA A 130 15.13 12.49 20.45
C ALA A 130 14.77 12.55 18.95
N ARG A 131 14.32 11.43 18.36
CA ARG A 131 13.97 11.31 16.94
C ARG A 131 12.59 10.67 16.81
N SER A 132 11.74 11.17 15.92
CA SER A 132 10.37 10.67 15.77
C SER A 132 9.94 10.52 14.32
N PHE A 133 9.05 9.55 14.08
CA PHE A 133 8.26 9.43 12.85
C PHE A 133 7.11 10.45 12.79
N GLY A 134 6.84 11.19 13.87
CA GLY A 134 5.79 12.18 13.97
C GLY A 134 4.60 11.74 14.85
N SER A 135 3.46 12.37 14.59
CA SER A 135 2.19 12.14 15.29
C SER A 135 1.15 11.49 14.36
N VAL A 136 0.35 10.59 14.93
CA VAL A 136 -0.85 10.02 14.30
C VAL A 136 -2.07 10.33 15.16
N VAL A 137 -3.15 10.80 14.53
CA VAL A 137 -4.41 11.11 15.22
C VAL A 137 -5.59 10.47 14.49
N LEU A 138 -6.45 9.77 15.21
CA LEU A 138 -7.70 9.22 14.70
C LEU A 138 -8.89 9.86 15.42
N ASP A 139 -9.73 10.56 14.67
CA ASP A 139 -11.04 11.04 15.12
C ASP A 139 -12.11 10.12 14.57
N SER A 140 -12.84 9.41 15.43
CA SER A 140 -13.91 8.54 14.95
C SER A 140 -14.96 8.25 16.02
N GLU A 141 -16.19 8.11 15.58
CA GLU A 141 -17.19 7.27 16.25
C GLU A 141 -16.97 5.82 15.81
N GLY A 142 -17.33 4.85 16.65
CA GLY A 142 -17.24 3.47 16.20
C GLY A 142 -17.85 2.44 17.13
N ARG A 143 -17.85 1.22 16.59
CA ARG A 143 -18.33 0.01 17.24
C ARG A 143 -17.37 -1.13 16.97
N PHE A 144 -17.05 -1.86 18.02
CA PHE A 144 -16.35 -3.14 17.97
C PHE A 144 -17.25 -4.20 18.58
N ALA A 145 -17.53 -5.28 17.87
CA ALA A 145 -18.26 -6.40 18.43
C ALA A 145 -17.62 -7.73 18.06
N ILE A 146 -17.56 -8.64 19.02
CA ILE A 146 -16.99 -9.97 18.89
C ILE A 146 -17.93 -10.93 19.59
N SER A 147 -18.25 -12.06 18.96
CA SER A 147 -19.01 -13.13 19.62
C SER A 147 -18.47 -14.49 19.23
N GLY A 148 -18.53 -15.45 20.14
CA GLY A 148 -18.07 -16.81 19.91
C GLY A 148 -19.02 -17.86 20.48
N ASP A 149 -19.11 -19.00 19.80
CA ASP A 149 -19.91 -20.18 20.19
C ASP A 149 -19.01 -21.32 20.68
N GLY A 150 -19.25 -21.81 21.89
CA GLY A 150 -18.36 -22.72 22.61
C GLY A 150 -17.16 -22.03 23.28
N GLY A 151 -17.20 -20.71 23.42
CA GLY A 151 -16.12 -19.86 23.94
C GLY A 151 -15.69 -18.77 22.94
N LEU A 152 -15.00 -17.73 23.41
CA LEU A 152 -14.61 -16.56 22.58
C LEU A 152 -13.63 -16.93 21.45
N PHE A 153 -12.77 -17.92 21.68
CA PHE A 153 -11.70 -18.33 20.77
C PHE A 153 -11.83 -19.80 20.36
N ASN A 154 -13.06 -20.30 20.30
CA ASN A 154 -13.32 -21.67 19.91
C ASN A 154 -13.10 -21.86 18.41
N GLN A 155 -12.18 -22.77 18.05
CA GLN A 155 -11.83 -23.07 16.67
C GLN A 155 -12.57 -24.29 16.10
N ASP A 156 -13.32 -25.01 16.93
CA ASP A 156 -14.00 -26.25 16.53
C ASP A 156 -15.30 -26.00 15.73
N ASN A 157 -15.71 -24.74 15.57
CA ASN A 157 -16.84 -24.35 14.75
C ASN A 157 -16.65 -22.95 14.16
N ASP A 158 -17.48 -22.64 13.16
CA ASP A 158 -17.47 -21.44 12.35
C ASP A 158 -18.54 -20.42 12.77
N GLN A 159 -19.02 -20.43 14.02
CA GLN A 159 -20.13 -19.55 14.46
C GLN A 159 -19.65 -18.30 15.21
N ALA A 160 -18.38 -17.90 15.06
CA ALA A 160 -17.89 -16.64 15.59
C ALA A 160 -18.29 -15.46 14.68
N SER A 161 -18.45 -14.28 15.27
CA SER A 161 -18.67 -13.04 14.54
C SER A 161 -17.67 -11.97 14.97
N LEU A 162 -17.21 -11.14 14.05
CA LEU A 162 -16.32 -10.01 14.32
C LEU A 162 -16.75 -8.79 13.51
N LEU A 163 -16.99 -7.69 14.20
CA LEU A 163 -17.35 -6.39 13.64
C LEU A 163 -16.37 -5.33 14.15
N LEU A 164 -15.79 -4.58 13.22
CA LEU A 164 -15.17 -3.29 13.49
C LEU A 164 -15.74 -2.28 12.49
N ASN A 165 -16.43 -1.27 12.99
CA ASN A 165 -17.03 -0.21 12.19
C ASN A 165 -16.59 1.15 12.74
N LEU A 166 -15.83 1.89 11.93
CA LEU A 166 -15.41 3.25 12.18
C LEU A 166 -16.07 4.15 11.13
N GLY A 167 -16.73 5.21 11.59
CA GLY A 167 -17.45 6.12 10.71
C GLY A 167 -18.93 5.78 10.49
N ASN A 168 -19.43 4.70 11.10
CA ASN A 168 -20.81 4.21 10.95
C ASN A 168 -21.16 3.90 9.48
N VAL A 169 -20.38 3.02 8.86
CA VAL A 169 -20.67 2.50 7.51
C VAL A 169 -21.93 1.62 7.57
N ASP A 170 -22.93 1.92 6.73
CA ASP A 170 -24.13 1.09 6.52
C ASP A 170 -23.95 0.22 5.27
N ALA A 171 -23.72 -1.07 5.49
CA ALA A 171 -23.58 -2.10 4.45
C ALA A 171 -24.85 -2.97 4.31
N SER A 172 -26.03 -2.43 4.61
CA SER A 172 -27.29 -3.17 4.53
C SER A 172 -27.81 -3.37 3.09
N ASP A 173 -27.39 -2.52 2.14
CA ASP A 173 -27.67 -2.71 0.72
C ASP A 173 -26.73 -3.78 0.13
N ALA A 174 -27.27 -4.63 -0.73
CA ALA A 174 -26.50 -5.65 -1.43
C ALA A 174 -25.53 -5.07 -2.47
N ASN A 175 -25.76 -3.84 -2.94
CA ASN A 175 -24.86 -3.13 -3.82
C ASN A 175 -23.94 -2.18 -3.01
N PRO A 176 -22.62 -2.40 -2.99
CA PRO A 176 -21.67 -1.54 -2.28
C PRO A 176 -21.69 -0.08 -2.73
N SER A 177 -22.15 0.22 -3.96
CA SER A 177 -22.35 1.61 -4.42
C SER A 177 -23.40 2.40 -3.64
N ASN A 178 -24.29 1.71 -2.91
CA ASN A 178 -25.33 2.33 -2.09
C ASN A 178 -24.96 2.40 -0.60
N TRP A 179 -23.77 1.94 -0.20
CA TRP A 179 -23.34 2.00 1.19
C TRP A 179 -23.11 3.46 1.60
N THR A 180 -23.60 3.82 2.80
CA THR A 180 -23.49 5.19 3.32
C THR A 180 -22.57 5.25 4.53
N ILE A 181 -22.09 6.45 4.86
CA ILE A 181 -21.25 6.74 6.02
C ILE A 181 -21.90 7.90 6.75
N ASP A 182 -22.48 7.66 7.92
CA ASP A 182 -23.31 8.65 8.60
C ASP A 182 -22.49 9.58 9.52
N ASN A 183 -21.30 9.16 9.97
CA ASN A 183 -20.41 9.95 10.85
C ASN A 183 -18.93 9.69 10.56
N PRO A 184 -18.42 10.00 9.35
CA PRO A 184 -17.10 9.59 8.92
C PRO A 184 -15.99 9.97 9.90
N GLY A 185 -15.00 9.10 10.04
CA GLY A 185 -13.78 9.38 10.78
C GLY A 185 -12.83 10.30 10.02
N GLN A 186 -11.74 10.69 10.68
CA GLN A 186 -10.61 11.41 10.10
C GLN A 186 -9.31 10.84 10.69
N LEU A 187 -8.36 10.45 9.83
CA LEU A 187 -7.02 10.06 10.24
C LEU A 187 -6.03 11.16 9.82
N PHE A 188 -5.24 11.67 10.76
CA PHE A 188 -4.24 12.69 10.52
C PHE A 188 -2.86 12.10 10.73
N PHE A 189 -1.94 12.42 9.83
CA PHE A 189 -0.52 12.12 9.95
C PHE A 189 0.30 13.38 9.77
N ARG A 190 1.25 13.59 10.69
CA ARG A 190 2.11 14.78 10.72
C ARG A 190 3.51 14.39 11.13
N LEU A 191 4.51 14.75 10.33
CA LEU A 191 5.92 14.43 10.61
C LEU A 191 6.51 15.29 11.73
N THR A 192 6.06 16.54 11.89
CA THR A 192 6.66 17.51 12.82
C THR A 192 5.64 18.43 13.46
N ASP A 193 5.90 18.88 14.69
CA ASP A 193 5.01 19.82 15.35
C ASP A 193 4.96 21.16 14.61
N GLY A 194 3.75 21.59 14.25
CA GLY A 194 3.51 22.79 13.42
C GLY A 194 3.78 22.62 11.91
N GLY A 195 4.12 21.42 11.44
CA GLY A 195 4.34 21.10 10.02
C GLY A 195 3.07 20.73 9.24
N THR A 196 3.24 20.45 7.94
CA THR A 196 2.17 19.97 7.03
C THR A 196 1.56 18.66 7.53
N GLU A 197 0.25 18.52 7.32
CA GLU A 197 -0.55 17.37 7.74
C GLU A 197 -1.20 16.71 6.52
N ALA A 198 -1.09 15.39 6.45
CA ALA A 198 -1.87 14.56 5.54
C ALA A 198 -3.11 14.04 6.27
N ILE A 199 -4.27 14.12 5.64
CA ILE A 199 -5.55 13.79 6.26
C ILE A 199 -6.26 12.75 5.39
N LEU A 200 -6.62 11.61 5.96
CA LEU A 200 -7.64 10.74 5.40
C LEU A 200 -8.99 11.22 5.94
N HIS A 201 -9.64 12.09 5.17
CA HIS A 201 -10.95 12.65 5.45
C HIS A 201 -12.05 11.68 4.98
N ASN A 202 -13.29 11.90 5.44
CA ASN A 202 -14.43 11.03 5.09
C ASN A 202 -14.12 9.53 5.31
N PHE A 203 -13.32 9.22 6.34
CA PHE A 203 -12.77 7.89 6.56
C PHE A 203 -13.86 6.95 7.09
N GLY A 204 -14.21 5.96 6.27
CA GLY A 204 -15.10 4.86 6.62
C GLY A 204 -14.32 3.55 6.63
N PHE A 205 -14.35 2.84 7.75
CA PHE A 205 -13.79 1.51 7.87
C PHE A 205 -14.86 0.53 8.36
N LEU A 206 -15.06 -0.56 7.63
CA LEU A 206 -15.93 -1.67 8.01
C LEU A 206 -15.20 -2.98 7.80
N PHE A 207 -15.22 -3.82 8.82
CA PHE A 207 -14.97 -5.24 8.74
C PHE A 207 -16.12 -5.93 9.46
N ASP A 208 -17.01 -6.61 8.74
CA ASP A 208 -18.19 -7.29 9.28
C ASP A 208 -18.20 -8.76 8.83
N MET A 209 -17.67 -9.62 9.70
CA MET A 209 -17.74 -11.07 9.60
C MET A 209 -18.89 -11.55 10.48
N GLN A 210 -20.00 -11.94 9.87
CA GLN A 210 -21.19 -12.38 10.60
C GLN A 210 -21.10 -13.84 11.08
N GLN A 211 -20.28 -14.64 10.40
CA GLN A 211 -20.03 -16.05 10.69
C GLN A 211 -18.60 -16.37 10.25
N GLY A 212 -17.86 -17.15 11.04
CA GLY A 212 -16.47 -17.50 10.79
C GLY A 212 -15.80 -18.15 12.01
N VAL A 213 -14.50 -18.36 11.92
CA VAL A 213 -13.65 -18.86 13.01
C VAL A 213 -12.85 -17.70 13.57
N LEU A 214 -12.86 -17.57 14.90
CA LEU A 214 -12.00 -16.66 15.63
C LEU A 214 -11.31 -17.46 16.73
N GLY A 215 -9.98 -17.50 16.72
CA GLY A 215 -9.23 -18.44 17.55
C GLY A 215 -7.84 -17.94 17.92
N ILE A 216 -7.25 -18.58 18.93
CA ILE A 216 -5.84 -18.44 19.27
C ILE A 216 -5.24 -19.84 19.32
N ASN A 217 -4.19 -20.10 18.56
CA ASN A 217 -3.46 -21.36 18.58
C ASN A 217 -1.95 -21.11 18.77
N ASP A 218 -1.14 -22.16 18.55
CA ASP A 218 0.32 -22.09 18.70
C ASP A 218 1.00 -21.12 17.69
N GLU A 219 0.32 -20.76 16.60
CA GLU A 219 0.81 -19.75 15.63
C GLU A 219 0.41 -18.33 16.03
N GLY A 220 -0.70 -18.14 16.75
CA GLY A 220 -1.19 -16.84 17.19
C GLY A 220 -2.71 -16.67 17.02
N LEU A 221 -3.16 -15.44 16.79
CA LEU A 221 -4.57 -15.13 16.54
C LEU A 221 -4.95 -15.51 15.10
N ILE A 222 -6.14 -16.08 14.92
CA ILE A 222 -6.68 -16.50 13.63
C ILE A 222 -8.10 -15.95 13.48
N VAL A 223 -8.38 -15.36 12.31
CA VAL A 223 -9.71 -14.96 11.86
C VAL A 223 -9.95 -15.55 10.48
N GLN A 224 -10.91 -16.45 10.34
CA GLN A 224 -11.17 -17.13 9.08
C GLN A 224 -12.65 -17.11 8.74
N ASN A 225 -12.97 -17.01 7.45
CA ASN A 225 -14.35 -17.12 6.97
C ASN A 225 -14.37 -17.75 5.57
N THR A 226 -15.13 -18.83 5.40
CA THR A 226 -15.35 -19.45 4.07
C THR A 226 -16.54 -18.84 3.33
N GLY A 227 -17.40 -18.11 4.04
CA GLY A 227 -18.45 -17.30 3.47
C GLY A 227 -17.97 -15.88 3.18
N ARG A 228 -18.93 -14.96 3.17
CA ARG A 228 -18.71 -13.54 2.87
C ARG A 228 -18.44 -12.74 4.15
N THR A 229 -17.42 -11.89 4.10
CA THR A 229 -17.17 -10.79 5.05
C THR A 229 -17.37 -9.46 4.33
N ASN A 230 -18.20 -8.57 4.87
CA ASN A 230 -18.35 -7.23 4.28
C ASN A 230 -17.17 -6.36 4.70
N PHE A 231 -16.57 -5.66 3.73
CA PHE A 231 -15.41 -4.82 3.93
C PHE A 231 -15.60 -3.45 3.30
N ASN A 232 -15.25 -2.38 4.03
CA ASN A 232 -15.16 -1.02 3.51
C ASN A 232 -13.88 -0.37 4.04
N LEU A 233 -13.11 0.25 3.17
CA LEU A 233 -12.05 1.20 3.51
C LEU A 233 -12.14 2.29 2.47
N THR A 234 -12.76 3.42 2.80
CA THR A 234 -12.96 4.54 1.87
C THR A 234 -12.56 5.82 2.56
N PHE A 235 -11.81 6.69 1.86
CA PHE A 235 -11.42 7.99 2.37
C PHE A 235 -11.06 8.93 1.24
N ASP A 236 -11.11 10.21 1.55
CA ASP A 236 -10.57 11.28 0.72
C ASP A 236 -9.22 11.72 1.31
N LEU A 237 -8.16 11.68 0.52
CA LEU A 237 -6.87 12.25 0.89
C LEU A 237 -6.93 13.77 0.74
N TYR A 238 -6.56 14.48 1.79
CA TYR A 238 -6.41 15.93 1.83
C TYR A 238 -4.99 16.29 2.26
N ALA A 239 -4.49 17.39 1.74
CA ALA A 239 -3.27 18.04 2.21
C ALA A 239 -3.62 19.37 2.88
N ASN A 240 -3.06 19.62 4.06
CA ASN A 240 -3.26 20.90 4.73
C ASN A 240 -2.56 22.05 3.96
N ALA A 241 -3.25 23.16 3.74
CA ALA A 241 -2.71 24.32 3.03
C ALA A 241 -2.53 25.51 3.97
N THR A 242 -1.33 26.08 3.96
CA THR A 242 -1.06 27.37 4.60
C THR A 242 -0.62 28.38 3.56
N GLY A 243 -1.31 29.52 3.54
CA GLY A 243 -1.07 30.64 2.64
C GLY A 243 -1.66 31.93 3.21
N GLN A 244 -1.49 33.07 2.52
CA GLN A 244 -1.89 34.40 3.00
C GLN A 244 -3.37 34.52 3.45
N ASN A 245 -4.24 33.58 3.03
CA ASN A 245 -5.66 33.53 3.38
C ASN A 245 -6.09 32.26 4.15
N PHE A 246 -5.19 31.32 4.46
CA PHE A 246 -5.51 30.07 5.16
C PHE A 246 -4.66 29.95 6.44
N GLN A 247 -5.32 29.91 7.60
CA GLN A 247 -4.67 29.71 8.88
C GLN A 247 -4.55 28.21 9.16
N PHE A 248 -3.33 27.72 9.40
CA PHE A 248 -3.14 26.35 9.90
C PHE A 248 -3.84 26.20 11.24
N VAL A 249 -4.69 25.19 11.34
CA VAL A 249 -5.22 24.70 12.60
C VAL A 249 -4.86 23.20 12.66
N PRO A 250 -3.98 22.78 13.59
CA PRO A 250 -3.59 21.38 13.71
C PRO A 250 -4.81 20.50 13.95
N PHE A 251 -4.87 19.34 13.28
CA PHE A 251 -5.92 18.36 13.45
C PHE A 251 -7.33 18.96 13.29
N ALA A 252 -7.50 19.91 12.36
CA ALA A 252 -8.79 20.48 11.99
C ALA A 252 -9.28 19.88 10.66
N GLY A 253 -10.60 19.80 10.49
CA GLY A 253 -11.22 19.19 9.31
C GLY A 253 -11.05 19.98 7.99
N ALA A 254 -11.79 19.56 6.96
CA ALA A 254 -11.58 19.94 5.55
C ALA A 254 -11.59 21.45 5.22
N SER A 255 -12.15 22.33 6.05
CA SER A 255 -12.28 23.77 5.73
C SER A 255 -10.96 24.54 5.57
N THR A 256 -9.83 23.94 5.96
CA THR A 256 -8.48 24.53 5.82
C THR A 256 -7.55 23.68 4.95
N SER A 257 -8.08 22.65 4.27
CA SER A 257 -7.28 21.63 3.60
C SER A 257 -7.69 21.50 2.13
N ILE A 258 -6.75 21.12 1.26
CA ILE A 258 -6.98 20.92 -0.17
C ILE A 258 -7.28 19.44 -0.43
N PRO A 259 -8.42 19.09 -1.05
CA PRO A 259 -8.71 17.72 -1.48
C PRO A 259 -7.71 17.28 -2.56
N MET A 260 -7.29 16.02 -2.51
CA MET A 260 -6.35 15.45 -3.49
C MET A 260 -6.94 14.26 -4.24
N LEU A 261 -7.35 13.21 -3.51
CA LEU A 261 -7.68 11.92 -4.12
C LEU A 261 -8.71 11.17 -3.29
N LEU A 262 -9.78 10.68 -3.92
CA LEU A 262 -10.61 9.63 -3.36
C LEU A 262 -9.92 8.28 -3.57
N PHE A 263 -9.84 7.48 -2.50
CA PHE A 263 -9.47 6.08 -2.55
C PHE A 263 -10.52 5.23 -1.84
N GLY A 264 -10.78 4.03 -2.37
CA GLY A 264 -11.58 3.09 -1.59
C GLY A 264 -11.59 1.64 -2.04
N TRP A 265 -11.77 0.74 -1.09
CA TRP A 265 -12.16 -0.66 -1.28
C TRP A 265 -13.49 -0.89 -0.59
N ARG A 266 -14.45 -1.50 -1.28
CA ARG A 266 -15.73 -1.88 -0.67
C ARG A 266 -16.34 -3.12 -1.31
N GLY A 267 -17.12 -3.86 -0.55
CA GLY A 267 -17.84 -5.05 -1.02
C GLY A 267 -17.51 -6.30 -0.20
N GLY A 268 -17.60 -7.48 -0.80
CA GLY A 268 -17.38 -8.75 -0.11
C GLY A 268 -15.96 -9.29 -0.25
N MET A 269 -15.43 -9.84 0.84
CA MET A 269 -14.28 -10.75 0.85
C MET A 269 -14.79 -12.18 1.08
N GLU A 270 -14.37 -13.13 0.26
CA GLU A 270 -14.66 -14.56 0.40
C GLU A 270 -13.38 -15.32 0.78
N ASN A 271 -13.50 -16.49 1.42
CA ASN A 271 -12.36 -17.33 1.81
C ASN A 271 -11.26 -16.58 2.59
N LEU A 272 -11.67 -15.68 3.48
CA LEU A 272 -10.79 -14.88 4.31
C LEU A 272 -9.95 -15.77 5.24
N ASP A 273 -8.62 -15.58 5.25
CA ASP A 273 -7.69 -16.07 6.27
C ASP A 273 -6.79 -14.92 6.73
N LEU A 274 -7.05 -14.41 7.94
CA LEU A 274 -6.21 -13.43 8.64
C LEU A 274 -5.55 -14.12 9.83
N ARG A 275 -4.23 -13.96 9.96
CA ARG A 275 -3.48 -14.45 11.11
C ARG A 275 -2.53 -13.42 11.63
N LEU A 276 -2.33 -13.42 12.95
CA LEU A 276 -1.41 -12.53 13.65
C LEU A 276 -0.50 -13.35 14.55
N ARG A 277 0.79 -13.36 14.25
CA ARG A 277 1.82 -14.17 14.90
C ARG A 277 2.73 -13.30 15.74
N PRO A 278 3.10 -13.72 16.96
CA PRO A 278 4.06 -13.00 17.80
C PRO A 278 5.51 -13.30 17.37
N GLN A 279 5.81 -13.08 16.09
CA GLN A 279 7.09 -13.34 15.45
C GLN A 279 7.57 -12.06 14.76
N GLY A 280 8.80 -11.64 15.05
CA GLY A 280 9.47 -10.52 14.40
C GLY A 280 10.18 -10.93 13.12
N THR A 281 11.17 -10.12 12.76
CA THR A 281 12.09 -10.41 11.66
C THR A 281 12.87 -11.69 11.92
N TRP A 282 13.71 -12.12 10.98
CA TRP A 282 14.55 -13.29 11.18
C TRP A 282 15.98 -12.99 10.78
N LEU A 283 16.90 -13.62 11.50
CA LEU A 283 18.33 -13.54 11.23
C LEU A 283 18.71 -14.44 10.05
N ASP A 284 19.93 -14.30 9.53
CA ASP A 284 20.48 -15.20 8.49
C ASP A 284 20.43 -16.69 8.87
N SER A 285 20.39 -17.00 10.17
CA SER A 285 20.20 -18.37 10.69
C SER A 285 18.78 -18.93 10.47
N GLY A 286 17.82 -18.10 10.06
CA GLY A 286 16.39 -18.41 9.98
C GLY A 286 15.66 -18.31 11.33
N VAL A 287 16.33 -17.90 12.41
CA VAL A 287 15.71 -17.73 13.72
C VAL A 287 14.98 -16.39 13.78
N HIS A 288 13.71 -16.42 14.19
CA HIS A 288 12.88 -15.23 14.37
C HIS A 288 13.21 -14.47 15.67
N THR A 289 13.21 -13.15 15.57
CA THR A 289 13.22 -12.19 16.69
C THR A 289 11.80 -12.04 17.27
N GLN A 290 11.68 -11.26 18.35
CA GLN A 290 10.39 -10.84 18.90
C GLN A 290 9.81 -9.72 18.04
N GLY A 291 8.53 -9.80 17.72
CA GLY A 291 7.85 -8.78 16.92
C GLY A 291 6.46 -9.26 16.54
N LEU A 292 5.92 -8.72 15.45
CA LEU A 292 4.57 -9.04 15.00
C LEU A 292 4.57 -9.37 13.51
N THR A 293 4.03 -10.51 13.13
CA THR A 293 3.84 -10.87 11.72
C THR A 293 2.37 -11.10 11.44
N ALA A 294 1.79 -10.34 10.51
CA ALA A 294 0.43 -10.54 10.02
C ALA A 294 0.43 -11.25 8.66
N SER A 295 -0.59 -12.07 8.40
CA SER A 295 -0.88 -12.63 7.08
C SER A 295 -2.36 -12.44 6.77
N LEU A 296 -2.70 -12.01 5.56
CA LEU A 296 -4.09 -11.81 5.13
C LEU A 296 -4.25 -12.36 3.71
N SER A 297 -5.22 -13.25 3.49
CA SER A 297 -5.60 -13.67 2.14
C SER A 297 -7.12 -13.75 2.00
N PHE A 298 -7.64 -13.44 0.83
CA PHE A 298 -9.06 -13.57 0.50
C PHE A 298 -9.30 -13.54 -1.01
N ASP A 299 -10.44 -14.06 -1.42
CA ASP A 299 -10.97 -13.95 -2.78
C ASP A 299 -11.91 -12.74 -2.88
N LEU A 300 -11.92 -12.07 -4.03
CA LEU A 300 -12.78 -10.91 -4.25
C LEU A 300 -14.19 -11.40 -4.61
N ALA A 301 -15.18 -11.06 -3.79
CA ALA A 301 -16.58 -11.36 -4.13
C ALA A 301 -16.98 -10.62 -5.42
N SER A 302 -18.01 -11.10 -6.12
CA SER A 302 -18.44 -10.55 -7.41
C SER A 302 -18.84 -9.07 -7.40
N ASP A 303 -19.14 -8.52 -6.22
CA ASP A 303 -19.52 -7.12 -6.01
C ASP A 303 -18.41 -6.29 -5.35
N PHE A 304 -17.21 -6.84 -5.16
CA PHE A 304 -16.07 -6.06 -4.67
C PHE A 304 -15.70 -4.97 -5.68
N GLN A 305 -15.41 -3.78 -5.15
CA GLN A 305 -15.12 -2.58 -5.92
C GLN A 305 -13.87 -1.88 -5.36
N PHE A 306 -12.99 -1.49 -6.27
CA PHE A 306 -11.94 -0.49 -6.00
C PHE A 306 -12.38 0.86 -6.56
N LEU A 307 -12.11 1.94 -5.83
CA LEU A 307 -12.51 3.32 -6.13
C LEU A 307 -11.28 4.21 -6.23
N LEU A 308 -11.23 5.04 -7.26
CA LEU A 308 -10.20 6.07 -7.43
C LEU A 308 -10.81 7.30 -8.10
N GLY A 309 -10.59 8.49 -7.56
CA GLY A 309 -11.16 9.71 -8.16
C GLY A 309 -10.77 11.00 -7.46
N GLU A 310 -11.55 12.04 -7.71
CA GLU A 310 -11.40 13.33 -7.03
C GLU A 310 -11.89 13.22 -5.58
N ALA A 311 -11.19 13.90 -4.66
CA ALA A 311 -11.65 14.05 -3.27
C ALA A 311 -12.63 15.23 -3.14
N GLY A 312 -13.51 15.19 -2.14
CA GLY A 312 -14.44 16.29 -1.83
C GLY A 312 -15.91 15.90 -1.94
N ASP A 313 -16.78 16.89 -1.70
CA ASP A 313 -18.24 16.68 -1.64
C ASP A 313 -18.85 16.45 -3.04
N ASP A 314 -18.37 17.16 -4.07
CA ASP A 314 -18.77 17.03 -5.47
C ASP A 314 -17.71 16.24 -6.25
N ARG A 315 -17.65 14.91 -6.05
CA ARG A 315 -16.54 14.08 -6.55
C ARG A 315 -16.89 13.20 -7.74
N SER A 316 -16.17 13.37 -8.84
CA SER A 316 -16.12 12.38 -9.91
C SER A 316 -15.11 11.26 -9.60
N TYR A 317 -15.46 10.01 -9.88
CA TYR A 317 -14.58 8.87 -9.61
C TYR A 317 -14.79 7.70 -10.55
N LEU A 318 -13.83 6.77 -10.56
CA LEU A 318 -13.87 5.50 -11.26
C LEU A 318 -14.17 4.36 -10.28
N GLU A 319 -15.11 3.51 -10.65
CA GLU A 319 -15.38 2.22 -9.99
C GLU A 319 -14.76 1.09 -10.82
N PHE A 320 -13.82 0.37 -10.23
CA PHE A 320 -13.23 -0.85 -10.76
C PHE A 320 -14.00 -2.04 -10.18
N ALA A 321 -14.89 -2.63 -10.98
CA ALA A 321 -15.88 -3.59 -10.55
C ALA A 321 -15.79 -4.91 -11.33
N ASN A 322 -16.59 -5.90 -10.90
CA ASN A 322 -16.66 -7.24 -11.48
C ASN A 322 -15.27 -7.90 -11.53
N PRO A 323 -14.68 -8.20 -10.36
CA PRO A 323 -13.35 -8.80 -10.29
C PRO A 323 -13.34 -10.16 -10.99
N VAL A 324 -12.23 -10.46 -11.65
CA VAL A 324 -11.99 -11.74 -12.31
C VAL A 324 -10.70 -12.33 -11.78
N SER A 325 -10.83 -13.49 -11.13
CA SER A 325 -9.71 -14.31 -10.67
C SER A 325 -8.94 -14.93 -11.83
N LEU A 326 -7.60 -14.89 -11.76
CA LEU A 326 -6.71 -15.53 -12.72
C LEU A 326 -6.40 -17.00 -12.37
N THR A 327 -6.55 -17.40 -11.12
CA THR A 327 -6.10 -18.70 -10.61
C THR A 327 -7.15 -19.81 -10.80
N ALA A 328 -8.40 -19.44 -11.10
CA ALA A 328 -9.56 -20.33 -11.08
C ALA A 328 -9.69 -21.31 -12.27
N SER A 329 -8.79 -21.27 -13.26
CA SER A 329 -8.92 -22.11 -14.46
C SER A 329 -7.78 -23.12 -14.58
N ASP A 330 -8.12 -24.39 -14.34
CA ASP A 330 -7.41 -25.61 -14.77
C ASP A 330 -6.15 -26.10 -14.03
N GLY A 331 -6.25 -26.26 -12.70
CA GLY A 331 -5.38 -27.20 -11.98
C GLY A 331 -3.90 -26.79 -11.94
N SER A 332 -3.63 -25.50 -12.02
CA SER A 332 -2.33 -24.93 -11.68
C SER A 332 -1.95 -25.36 -10.26
N ALA A 333 -0.66 -25.67 -10.05
CA ALA A 333 -0.17 -26.26 -8.80
C ALA A 333 -0.16 -25.27 -7.61
N LEU A 334 -0.55 -24.02 -7.83
CA LEU A 334 -0.54 -22.95 -6.84
C LEU A 334 -1.99 -22.44 -6.69
N ASN A 335 -2.75 -23.05 -5.78
CA ASN A 335 -4.05 -22.52 -5.36
C ASN A 335 -3.80 -21.24 -4.54
N ARG A 336 -3.77 -20.08 -5.22
CA ARG A 336 -3.57 -18.76 -4.62
C ARG A 336 -4.89 -18.00 -4.53
N SER A 337 -5.03 -17.20 -3.48
CA SER A 337 -6.18 -16.31 -3.30
C SER A 337 -6.07 -15.10 -4.23
N ASP A 338 -7.18 -14.42 -4.52
CA ASP A 338 -7.14 -13.22 -5.37
C ASP A 338 -6.28 -12.10 -4.78
N VAL A 339 -6.35 -11.89 -3.46
CA VAL A 339 -5.50 -10.95 -2.73
C VAL A 339 -4.71 -11.72 -1.69
N GLU A 340 -3.38 -11.57 -1.71
CA GLU A 340 -2.48 -12.17 -0.74
C GLU A 340 -1.53 -11.12 -0.16
N PHE A 341 -1.64 -10.90 1.13
CA PHE A 341 -0.60 -10.33 1.97
C PHE A 341 0.01 -11.49 2.76
N GLY A 342 0.87 -12.28 2.11
CA GLY A 342 1.42 -13.52 2.65
C GLY A 342 2.00 -13.36 4.05
N TYR A 343 3.04 -12.55 4.22
CA TYR A 343 3.58 -12.18 5.53
C TYR A 343 3.98 -10.70 5.53
N LEU A 344 3.53 -9.96 6.54
CA LEU A 344 3.94 -8.61 6.87
C LEU A 344 4.50 -8.61 8.29
N THR A 345 5.80 -8.52 8.41
CA THR A 345 6.50 -8.48 9.68
C THR A 345 6.81 -7.03 10.05
N LEU A 346 6.43 -6.66 11.27
CA LEU A 346 6.77 -5.43 11.95
C LEU A 346 7.71 -5.75 13.10
N ASP A 347 8.87 -5.10 13.11
CA ASP A 347 9.88 -5.30 14.14
C ASP A 347 10.75 -4.04 14.33
N THR A 348 11.44 -3.93 15.44
CA THR A 348 12.48 -2.93 15.67
C THR A 348 13.84 -3.53 15.36
N VAL A 349 14.67 -2.79 14.64
CA VAL A 349 16.03 -3.22 14.29
C VAL A 349 17.07 -2.41 15.03
N SER A 350 18.07 -3.11 15.57
CA SER A 350 19.21 -2.50 16.25
C SER A 350 20.23 -1.98 15.25
N ALA A 351 20.92 -0.91 15.63
CA ALA A 351 21.94 -0.27 14.80
C ALA A 351 23.11 -1.20 14.49
N GLY A 352 23.51 -1.28 13.21
CA GLY A 352 24.67 -2.04 12.76
C GLY A 352 24.57 -3.56 12.85
N HIS A 353 23.35 -4.12 12.86
CA HIS A 353 23.14 -5.56 12.86
C HIS A 353 22.67 -6.07 11.50
N ASP A 354 23.08 -7.30 11.18
CA ASP A 354 22.58 -8.02 9.99
C ASP A 354 21.10 -8.35 10.21
N THR A 355 20.27 -7.87 9.28
CA THR A 355 18.83 -8.02 9.32
C THR A 355 18.34 -8.99 8.26
N VAL A 356 17.03 -8.98 7.99
CA VAL A 356 16.36 -9.97 7.18
C VAL A 356 17.12 -10.27 5.89
N PRO A 357 17.30 -11.56 5.54
CA PRO A 357 17.95 -12.00 4.32
C PRO A 357 17.56 -11.19 3.08
N ASN A 358 18.58 -10.95 2.24
CA ASN A 358 18.53 -10.16 1.02
C ASN A 358 17.37 -10.55 0.08
N ILE A 359 16.93 -9.58 -0.73
CA ILE A 359 15.96 -9.84 -1.79
C ILE A 359 16.66 -10.40 -3.04
N CYS A 360 16.20 -11.54 -3.51
CA CYS A 360 16.70 -12.23 -4.68
C CYS A 360 15.85 -11.92 -5.92
N TYR A 361 16.20 -10.85 -6.65
CA TYR A 361 15.51 -10.50 -7.89
C TYR A 361 15.79 -11.52 -9.00
N GLY A 362 14.75 -12.24 -9.44
CA GLY A 362 14.84 -13.40 -10.33
C GLY A 362 14.94 -14.76 -9.61
N GLY A 363 14.98 -14.77 -8.28
CA GLY A 363 15.04 -15.95 -7.42
C GLY A 363 13.83 -16.08 -6.48
N ALA A 364 13.89 -17.00 -5.52
CA ALA A 364 12.87 -17.18 -4.50
C ALA A 364 13.20 -16.38 -3.23
N ASN A 365 12.17 -15.86 -2.55
CA ASN A 365 12.28 -15.10 -1.31
C ASN A 365 11.38 -15.71 -0.22
N PRO A 366 11.69 -16.91 0.31
CA PRO A 366 10.81 -17.57 1.26
C PRO A 366 10.79 -16.86 2.63
N TYR A 367 9.62 -16.77 3.25
CA TYR A 367 9.48 -16.32 4.64
C TYR A 367 10.25 -17.24 5.61
N GLY A 368 11.01 -16.65 6.54
CA GLY A 368 11.84 -17.37 7.52
C GLY A 368 13.00 -18.17 6.92
N GLY A 369 13.27 -18.06 5.61
CA GLY A 369 14.39 -18.74 4.96
C GLY A 369 15.73 -18.16 5.41
N ALA A 370 16.70 -19.02 5.69
CA ALA A 370 18.09 -18.62 5.89
C ALA A 370 18.65 -17.96 4.61
N GLY A 371 19.57 -17.01 4.75
CA GLY A 371 20.24 -16.32 3.65
C GLY A 371 21.09 -17.25 2.79
N ALA A 372 20.46 -18.06 1.95
CA ALA A 372 21.14 -18.86 0.94
C ALA A 372 21.40 -17.96 -0.28
N SER A 373 22.62 -18.04 -0.85
CA SER A 373 23.00 -17.32 -2.07
C SER A 373 21.84 -17.26 -3.06
N CYS A 374 21.45 -16.06 -3.48
CA CYS A 374 20.39 -15.89 -4.47
C CYS A 374 20.71 -16.75 -5.68
N THR A 375 19.88 -17.76 -5.92
CA THR A 375 20.07 -18.73 -6.98
C THR A 375 18.84 -18.79 -7.86
N THR A 376 19.05 -18.90 -9.17
CA THR A 376 17.96 -19.17 -10.10
C THR A 376 17.44 -20.59 -9.88
N SER A 377 16.22 -20.86 -10.36
CA SER A 377 15.66 -22.22 -10.44
C SER A 377 16.53 -23.20 -11.27
N THR A 378 17.47 -22.68 -12.06
CA THR A 378 18.44 -23.44 -12.86
C THR A 378 19.84 -23.53 -12.23
N GLY A 379 20.03 -22.99 -11.02
CA GLY A 379 21.28 -23.06 -10.25
C GLY A 379 22.34 -21.98 -10.60
N GLY A 380 21.97 -20.94 -11.34
CA GLY A 380 22.82 -19.76 -11.53
C GLY A 380 22.80 -18.85 -10.31
N ILE A 381 23.88 -18.11 -10.06
CA ILE A 381 23.95 -17.13 -8.95
C ILE A 381 23.35 -15.80 -9.43
N LEU A 382 22.47 -15.21 -8.63
CA LEU A 382 21.85 -13.91 -8.88
C LEU A 382 22.43 -12.85 -7.93
N PRO A 383 22.51 -11.58 -8.34
CA PRO A 383 22.83 -10.48 -7.42
C PRO A 383 21.78 -10.39 -6.32
N ALA A 384 22.23 -10.43 -5.08
CA ALA A 384 21.38 -10.21 -3.92
C ALA A 384 21.21 -8.70 -3.70
N GLN A 385 19.98 -8.25 -3.42
CA GLN A 385 19.71 -6.87 -3.04
C GLN A 385 19.77 -6.79 -1.52
N SER A 386 20.92 -6.34 -1.02
CA SER A 386 21.18 -6.16 0.40
C SER A 386 20.90 -4.73 0.83
N ILE A 387 20.39 -4.56 2.04
CA ILE A 387 20.30 -3.27 2.70
C ILE A 387 21.30 -3.29 3.85
N ASP A 388 22.23 -2.34 3.85
CA ASP A 388 23.25 -2.23 4.88
C ASP A 388 22.74 -1.27 5.96
N LEU A 389 22.40 -1.80 7.15
CA LEU A 389 21.93 -0.93 8.23
C LEU A 389 23.07 -0.07 8.81
N PRO A 390 22.87 1.25 8.95
CA PRO A 390 23.86 2.12 9.59
C PRO A 390 24.20 1.69 11.01
N ALA A 391 25.48 1.74 11.37
CA ALA A 391 25.97 1.34 12.70
C ALA A 391 25.47 2.22 13.86
N SER A 392 24.85 3.35 13.56
CA SER A 392 24.33 4.32 14.55
C SER A 392 22.82 4.36 14.66
N ASP A 393 22.08 3.77 13.72
CA ASP A 393 20.64 4.04 13.60
C ASP A 393 19.80 2.80 13.92
N THR A 394 19.01 2.92 14.99
CA THR A 394 17.92 1.98 15.29
C THR A 394 16.69 2.39 14.51
N GLY A 395 15.97 1.42 13.95
CA GLY A 395 14.86 1.69 13.04
C GLY A 395 13.69 0.74 13.23
N LEU A 396 12.66 0.95 12.42
CA LEU A 396 11.52 0.05 12.28
C LEU A 396 11.67 -0.73 10.98
N ALA A 397 11.63 -2.05 11.06
CA ALA A 397 11.59 -2.93 9.90
C ALA A 397 10.15 -3.27 9.53
N LEU A 398 9.83 -3.11 8.25
CA LEU A 398 8.64 -3.65 7.61
C LEU A 398 9.10 -4.62 6.53
N VAL A 399 8.77 -5.90 6.72
CA VAL A 399 9.25 -6.96 5.85
C VAL A 399 8.07 -7.71 5.28
N ALA A 400 7.96 -7.70 3.95
CA ALA A 400 6.90 -8.34 3.19
C ALA A 400 7.44 -9.57 2.46
N ARG A 401 6.73 -10.71 2.54
CA ARG A 401 7.02 -11.92 1.75
C ARG A 401 5.72 -12.51 1.22
N ASP A 402 5.79 -13.12 0.04
CA ASP A 402 4.69 -13.86 -0.59
C ASP A 402 3.40 -13.03 -0.74
N TRP A 403 3.54 -11.73 -1.03
CA TRP A 403 2.40 -10.88 -1.37
C TRP A 403 2.03 -11.05 -2.86
N GLY A 404 0.77 -10.81 -3.22
CA GLY A 404 0.33 -10.90 -4.61
C GLY A 404 -1.10 -10.41 -4.83
N LEU A 405 -1.41 -10.11 -6.09
CA LEU A 405 -2.74 -9.75 -6.56
C LEU A 405 -3.02 -10.55 -7.83
N HIS A 406 -3.89 -11.55 -7.74
CA HIS A 406 -4.19 -12.53 -8.79
C HIS A 406 -5.60 -12.38 -9.36
N ALA A 407 -6.17 -11.19 -9.22
CA ALA A 407 -7.43 -10.80 -9.84
C ALA A 407 -7.34 -9.38 -10.39
N TYR A 408 -8.19 -9.06 -11.36
CA TYR A 408 -8.32 -7.73 -11.91
C TYR A 408 -9.80 -7.34 -12.11
N ALA A 409 -10.08 -6.04 -12.19
CA ALA A 409 -11.41 -5.55 -12.50
C ALA A 409 -11.71 -5.65 -14.00
N SER A 410 -12.74 -6.41 -14.36
CA SER A 410 -13.14 -6.55 -15.77
C SER A 410 -14.08 -5.45 -16.26
N LYS A 411 -14.50 -4.55 -15.37
CA LYS A 411 -15.34 -3.40 -15.70
C LYS A 411 -14.81 -2.15 -14.99
N VAL A 412 -14.64 -1.07 -15.74
CA VAL A 412 -14.37 0.25 -15.19
C VAL A 412 -15.52 1.19 -15.51
N GLN A 413 -16.09 1.81 -14.49
CA GLN A 413 -17.26 2.67 -14.62
C GLN A 413 -16.92 4.07 -14.11
N TYR A 414 -17.37 5.10 -14.81
CA TYR A 414 -17.28 6.47 -14.32
C TYR A 414 -18.54 6.84 -13.55
N ARG A 415 -18.33 7.52 -12.43
CA ARG A 415 -19.35 8.11 -11.58
C ARG A 415 -19.11 9.60 -11.51
N ASP A 416 -20.14 10.36 -11.87
CA ASP A 416 -20.09 11.82 -11.81
C ASP A 416 -20.12 12.34 -10.37
N GLY A 417 -20.77 11.58 -9.49
CA GLY A 417 -20.91 11.86 -8.05
C GLY A 417 -21.92 12.95 -7.70
N VAL A 418 -22.33 13.78 -8.66
CA VAL A 418 -23.37 14.81 -8.49
C VAL A 418 -24.68 14.36 -9.13
N THR A 419 -24.63 13.80 -10.35
CA THR A 419 -25.80 13.27 -11.04
C THR A 419 -25.54 11.94 -11.75
N SER A 420 -26.37 10.94 -11.43
CA SER A 420 -26.30 9.63 -12.09
C SER A 420 -26.67 9.66 -13.59
N ALA A 421 -27.16 10.80 -14.09
CA ALA A 421 -27.43 10.98 -15.52
C ALA A 421 -26.14 11.05 -16.37
N ASN A 422 -25.01 11.37 -15.74
CA ASN A 422 -23.70 11.49 -16.38
C ASN A 422 -22.79 10.27 -16.13
N ASP A 423 -23.28 9.24 -15.42
CA ASP A 423 -22.51 8.03 -15.18
C ASP A 423 -22.27 7.28 -16.49
N VAL A 424 -21.07 6.71 -16.65
CA VAL A 424 -20.67 5.98 -17.86
C VAL A 424 -20.27 4.55 -17.51
N ASP A 425 -20.86 3.60 -18.24
CA ASP A 425 -20.72 2.15 -18.05
C ASP A 425 -20.22 1.45 -19.33
N ASP A 426 -19.16 1.97 -19.94
CA ASP A 426 -18.57 1.39 -21.16
C ASP A 426 -17.77 0.11 -20.86
N GLY A 427 -17.79 -0.88 -21.76
CA GLY A 427 -17.08 -2.15 -21.59
C GLY A 427 -15.60 -2.04 -21.91
N TRP A 428 -14.84 -1.58 -20.93
CA TRP A 428 -13.40 -1.72 -20.89
C TRP A 428 -12.93 -2.19 -19.51
N ALA A 429 -11.72 -2.73 -19.47
CA ALA A 429 -11.06 -3.25 -18.28
C ALA A 429 -9.68 -2.61 -18.13
N LEU A 430 -9.31 -2.33 -16.88
CA LEU A 430 -7.91 -2.10 -16.51
C LEU A 430 -7.40 -3.37 -15.82
N ILE A 431 -6.52 -4.09 -16.50
CA ILE A 431 -5.93 -5.31 -15.99
C ILE A 431 -4.64 -4.93 -15.29
N TYR A 432 -4.67 -4.94 -13.97
CA TYR A 432 -3.49 -4.82 -13.13
C TYR A 432 -3.46 -6.02 -12.18
N THR A 433 -2.39 -6.81 -12.26
CA THR A 433 -2.13 -7.93 -11.35
C THR A 433 -0.69 -7.86 -10.91
N LEU A 434 -0.37 -8.46 -9.77
CA LEU A 434 0.97 -8.47 -9.20
C LEU A 434 1.37 -9.92 -8.94
N GLY A 435 2.54 -10.31 -9.44
CA GLY A 435 3.18 -11.58 -9.07
C GLY A 435 3.62 -11.58 -7.60
N ASP A 436 4.64 -12.38 -7.28
CA ASP A 436 5.19 -12.42 -5.92
C ASP A 436 5.91 -11.11 -5.58
N ILE A 437 5.38 -10.39 -4.60
CA ILE A 437 6.01 -9.20 -4.04
C ILE A 437 6.77 -9.60 -2.78
N SER A 438 8.05 -9.25 -2.73
CA SER A 438 8.90 -9.40 -1.56
C SER A 438 9.65 -8.11 -1.31
N SER A 439 9.68 -7.67 -0.06
CA SER A 439 10.22 -6.36 0.26
C SER A 439 10.83 -6.27 1.66
N ASN A 440 11.89 -5.49 1.79
CA ASN A 440 12.50 -5.08 3.05
C ASN A 440 12.50 -3.55 3.10
N TRP A 441 11.86 -2.98 4.12
CA TRP A 441 11.85 -1.54 4.38
C TRP A 441 12.40 -1.31 5.78
N TYR A 442 13.41 -0.46 5.89
CA TYR A 442 13.97 -0.06 7.18
C TYR A 442 13.79 1.44 7.32
N LEU A 443 13.00 1.85 8.32
CA LEU A 443 12.60 3.22 8.55
C LEU A 443 13.40 3.80 9.72
N TYR A 444 14.04 4.93 9.52
CA TYR A 444 14.83 5.61 10.54
C TYR A 444 14.19 6.96 10.91
N PRO A 445 13.71 7.13 12.14
CA PRO A 445 13.18 8.41 12.57
C PRO A 445 14.32 9.44 12.59
N GLN A 446 14.06 10.67 12.15
CA GLN A 446 15.06 11.74 12.10
C GLN A 446 14.81 12.80 13.18
N SER A 447 15.83 13.62 13.48
CA SER A 447 15.73 14.74 14.42
C SER A 447 15.41 16.05 13.69
N GLY A 448 14.28 16.71 13.97
CA GLY A 448 14.06 18.10 13.51
C GLY A 448 12.61 18.54 13.29
N GLY A 449 12.32 19.83 13.57
CA GLY A 449 11.03 20.51 13.36
C GLY A 449 10.96 21.20 11.98
N GLY A 450 10.65 20.42 10.96
CA GLY A 450 10.72 20.73 9.51
C GLY A 450 10.01 21.96 9.05
N THR A 451 10.77 23.03 8.84
CA THR A 451 10.28 24.28 8.23
C THR A 451 10.86 24.55 6.84
N SER A 452 11.75 23.70 6.33
CA SER A 452 12.25 23.77 4.95
C SER A 452 12.56 22.38 4.35
N VAL A 453 12.46 22.29 3.02
CA VAL A 453 12.76 21.09 2.21
C VAL A 453 14.19 20.56 2.46
N ASP A 454 15.11 21.43 2.89
CA ASP A 454 16.53 21.13 3.15
C ASP A 454 16.87 20.82 4.63
N THR A 455 15.92 20.87 5.57
CA THR A 455 16.19 20.55 7.00
C THR A 455 15.65 19.18 7.37
N ASP A 456 16.44 18.34 8.06
CA ASP A 456 16.30 16.95 8.62
C ASP A 456 14.92 16.43 9.14
N ALA A 457 13.81 17.03 8.74
CA ALA A 457 12.49 16.62 9.14
C ALA A 457 11.93 15.51 8.25
N GLY A 458 11.25 14.58 8.92
CA GLY A 458 10.67 13.37 8.35
C GLY A 458 11.34 12.12 8.88
N PHE A 459 11.42 11.11 8.04
CA PHE A 459 12.22 9.91 8.28
C PHE A 459 12.98 9.55 7.01
N THR A 460 14.09 8.83 7.15
CA THR A 460 14.76 8.19 6.02
C THR A 460 14.37 6.73 5.96
N MET A 461 14.44 6.15 4.79
CA MET A 461 14.08 4.76 4.54
C MET A 461 15.05 4.12 3.57
N ASP A 462 15.55 2.95 3.96
CA ASP A 462 16.15 2.02 3.00
C ASP A 462 15.10 1.04 2.54
N ILE A 463 15.05 0.78 1.24
CA ILE A 463 14.04 -0.09 0.66
C ILE A 463 14.64 -0.98 -0.42
N ALA A 464 14.21 -2.24 -0.41
CA ALA A 464 14.43 -3.18 -1.49
C ALA A 464 13.14 -3.95 -1.73
N THR A 465 12.54 -3.76 -2.90
CA THR A 465 11.28 -4.38 -3.31
C THR A 465 11.46 -5.08 -4.65
N ALA A 466 11.17 -6.38 -4.69
CA ALA A 466 11.05 -7.15 -5.91
C ALA A 466 9.61 -7.58 -6.11
N ILE A 467 9.10 -7.43 -7.34
CA ILE A 467 7.87 -8.05 -7.81
C ILE A 467 8.26 -9.02 -8.91
N GLN A 468 7.85 -10.28 -8.79
CA GLN A 468 8.33 -11.34 -9.65
C GLN A 468 7.18 -12.20 -10.17
N THR A 469 7.12 -12.33 -11.49
CA THR A 469 6.22 -13.23 -12.18
C THR A 469 6.68 -14.67 -11.99
N VAL A 470 5.77 -15.51 -11.49
CA VAL A 470 6.01 -16.95 -11.36
C VAL A 470 5.66 -17.64 -12.67
N GLY A 471 6.57 -18.47 -13.18
CA GLY A 471 6.34 -19.27 -14.38
C GLY A 471 7.48 -19.18 -15.39
N GLY A 472 7.62 -20.23 -16.20
CA GLY A 472 8.71 -20.39 -17.15
C GLY A 472 8.35 -20.03 -18.59
N ALA A 473 9.26 -20.39 -19.50
CA ALA A 473 9.05 -20.39 -20.93
C ALA A 473 8.91 -21.81 -21.46
N ASP A 474 8.20 -21.97 -22.58
CA ASP A 474 8.19 -23.21 -23.34
C ASP A 474 9.60 -23.55 -23.84
N ALA A 475 10.06 -24.76 -23.59
CA ALA A 475 11.44 -25.16 -23.85
C ALA A 475 11.81 -25.17 -25.35
N VAL A 476 10.83 -25.29 -26.25
CA VAL A 476 11.06 -25.41 -27.70
C VAL A 476 10.96 -24.05 -28.38
N THR A 477 9.92 -23.29 -28.06
CA THR A 477 9.60 -22.01 -28.69
C THR A 477 10.18 -20.82 -27.94
N GLY A 478 10.50 -20.97 -26.66
CA GLY A 478 10.96 -19.90 -25.77
C GLY A 478 9.90 -18.85 -25.43
N ARG A 479 8.63 -19.15 -25.74
CA ARG A 479 7.50 -18.26 -25.46
C ARG A 479 7.05 -18.42 -24.00
N PRO A 480 6.49 -17.38 -23.36
CA PRO A 480 5.94 -17.47 -22.01
C PRO A 480 4.89 -18.58 -21.90
N LEU A 481 4.97 -19.37 -20.83
CA LEU A 481 3.90 -20.28 -20.46
C LEU A 481 2.71 -19.51 -19.89
N ARG A 482 1.51 -20.08 -20.01
CA ARG A 482 0.27 -19.53 -19.45
C ARG A 482 0.37 -19.24 -17.93
N SER A 483 1.18 -20.00 -17.20
CA SER A 483 1.41 -19.75 -15.78
C SER A 483 1.98 -18.36 -15.47
N ARG A 484 2.72 -17.74 -16.41
CA ARG A 484 3.20 -16.35 -16.28
C ARG A 484 2.09 -15.31 -16.44
N TRP A 485 0.99 -15.64 -17.11
CA TRP A 485 -0.21 -14.82 -17.11
C TRP A 485 -0.93 -14.95 -15.76
N GLU A 486 -1.12 -16.20 -15.31
CA GLU A 486 -1.92 -16.52 -14.12
C GLU A 486 -1.29 -16.10 -12.80
N ASN A 487 0.05 -16.03 -12.73
CA ASN A 487 0.80 -15.70 -11.51
C ASN A 487 1.80 -14.56 -11.76
N GLY A 488 1.47 -13.69 -12.71
CA GLY A 488 2.36 -12.63 -13.17
C GLY A 488 1.89 -11.23 -12.87
N THR A 489 2.84 -10.32 -12.96
CA THR A 489 2.56 -8.89 -12.96
C THR A 489 2.11 -8.49 -14.35
N ASN A 490 0.85 -8.08 -14.50
CA ASN A 490 0.31 -7.64 -15.78
C ASN A 490 -0.18 -6.20 -15.64
N LEU A 491 0.03 -5.37 -16.67
CA LEU A 491 -0.51 -4.02 -16.79
C LEU A 491 -1.03 -3.83 -18.21
N MET A 492 -2.34 -3.95 -18.39
CA MET A 492 -2.98 -3.98 -19.71
C MET A 492 -4.31 -3.24 -19.71
N ILE A 493 -4.71 -2.75 -20.88
CA ILE A 493 -6.05 -2.23 -21.13
C ILE A 493 -6.80 -3.27 -21.96
N GLY A 494 -8.04 -3.58 -21.56
CA GLY A 494 -8.91 -4.53 -22.21
C GLY A 494 -10.18 -3.88 -22.76
N ASP A 495 -10.62 -4.36 -23.92
CA ASP A 495 -11.97 -4.15 -24.45
C ASP A 495 -12.84 -5.34 -24.05
N THR A 496 -13.89 -5.07 -23.26
CA THR A 496 -14.82 -6.08 -22.75
C THR A 496 -16.20 -6.02 -23.43
N ASP A 497 -16.43 -5.05 -24.32
CA ASP A 497 -17.64 -4.91 -25.16
C ASP A 497 -17.47 -5.55 -26.55
N PHE A 498 -16.66 -6.60 -26.64
CA PHE A 498 -16.32 -7.22 -27.91
C PHE A 498 -17.46 -8.11 -28.46
N THR A 499 -17.99 -7.75 -29.63
CA THR A 499 -18.94 -8.61 -30.38
C THR A 499 -18.20 -9.40 -31.46
N TYR A 500 -18.19 -10.73 -31.36
CA TYR A 500 -17.49 -11.59 -32.32
C TYR A 500 -18.07 -11.50 -33.74
N PRO A 501 -17.22 -11.31 -34.78
CA PRO A 501 -17.64 -11.54 -36.16
C PRO A 501 -18.03 -13.01 -36.33
N THR A 502 -19.25 -13.27 -36.82
CA THR A 502 -19.72 -14.62 -37.13
C THR A 502 -18.75 -15.33 -38.09
N GLY A 503 -18.14 -16.45 -37.68
CA GLY A 503 -17.34 -17.31 -38.56
C GLY A 503 -15.90 -17.60 -38.12
N HIS A 504 -15.41 -17.04 -37.02
CA HIS A 504 -14.10 -17.39 -36.46
C HIS A 504 -14.21 -18.49 -35.38
N PRO A 505 -13.40 -19.56 -35.44
CA PRO A 505 -13.38 -20.59 -34.42
C PRO A 505 -12.54 -20.09 -33.25
N VAL A 506 -13.14 -19.33 -32.33
CA VAL A 506 -12.57 -19.09 -31.00
C VAL A 506 -13.56 -19.65 -29.97
N ALA A 507 -13.01 -20.34 -28.98
CA ALA A 507 -13.76 -21.12 -28.01
C ALA A 507 -14.78 -20.24 -27.23
N SER A 508 -15.88 -20.85 -26.80
CA SER A 508 -17.03 -20.26 -26.10
C SER A 508 -16.74 -19.57 -24.74
N TYR A 509 -15.49 -19.14 -24.49
CA TYR A 509 -14.98 -18.71 -23.17
C TYR A 509 -14.31 -17.33 -23.17
N ALA A 510 -14.06 -16.71 -24.34
CA ALA A 510 -13.43 -15.39 -24.40
C ALA A 510 -14.47 -14.27 -24.17
N GLN A 511 -14.12 -13.32 -23.30
CA GLN A 511 -14.98 -12.22 -22.85
C GLN A 511 -14.46 -10.83 -23.28
N GLY A 512 -13.29 -10.77 -23.92
CA GLY A 512 -12.70 -9.52 -24.40
C GLY A 512 -11.32 -9.73 -25.00
N MET A 513 -10.67 -8.63 -25.38
CA MET A 513 -9.26 -8.61 -25.81
C MET A 513 -8.48 -7.56 -25.04
N ALA A 514 -7.23 -7.87 -24.66
CA ALA A 514 -6.36 -6.94 -23.96
C ALA A 514 -5.01 -6.76 -24.64
N ILE A 515 -4.38 -5.61 -24.40
CA ILE A 515 -3.02 -5.27 -24.84
C ILE A 515 -2.27 -4.50 -23.73
N GLY A 516 -0.98 -4.80 -23.56
CA GLY A 516 -0.13 -4.13 -22.58
C GLY A 516 1.10 -4.93 -22.20
N LEU A 517 1.60 -4.73 -20.99
CA LEU A 517 2.72 -5.48 -20.41
C LEU A 517 2.20 -6.74 -19.71
N MET A 518 2.76 -7.88 -20.08
CA MET A 518 2.42 -9.20 -19.56
C MET A 518 3.61 -9.83 -18.83
N GLY A 519 3.34 -10.43 -17.67
CA GLY A 519 4.31 -11.23 -16.92
C GLY A 519 5.61 -10.50 -16.61
N ALA A 520 5.48 -9.28 -16.08
CA ALA A 520 6.58 -8.40 -15.76
C ALA A 520 7.23 -8.71 -14.41
N ASP A 521 8.52 -8.43 -14.31
CA ASP A 521 9.31 -8.40 -13.09
C ASP A 521 9.74 -6.95 -12.84
N LEU A 522 9.67 -6.52 -11.59
CA LEU A 522 10.03 -5.16 -11.16
C LEU A 522 10.99 -5.22 -9.98
N LEU A 523 11.98 -4.34 -9.97
CA LEU A 523 12.86 -4.08 -8.84
C LEU A 523 12.82 -2.59 -8.52
N PHE A 524 12.69 -2.26 -7.25
CA PHE A 524 12.94 -0.93 -6.73
C PHE A 524 13.82 -1.04 -5.50
N VAL A 525 14.99 -0.41 -5.56
CA VAL A 525 15.90 -0.29 -4.43
C VAL A 525 16.28 1.18 -4.26
N ALA A 526 16.30 1.64 -3.02
CA ALA A 526 16.76 2.97 -2.69
C ALA A 526 17.46 2.98 -1.32
N ASP A 527 18.54 3.75 -1.25
CA ASP A 527 19.31 4.01 -0.05
C ASP A 527 18.92 5.36 0.55
N ASP A 528 18.82 5.45 1.87
CA ASP A 528 18.58 6.69 2.61
C ASP A 528 17.47 7.55 1.99
N MET A 529 16.42 6.90 1.47
CA MET A 529 15.34 7.61 0.80
C MET A 529 14.59 8.45 1.82
N ARG A 530 14.75 9.76 1.68
CA ARG A 530 14.09 10.72 2.52
C ARG A 530 12.62 10.85 2.14
N VAL A 531 11.76 10.72 3.14
CA VAL A 531 10.32 10.98 3.03
C VAL A 531 10.01 12.31 3.71
N ALA A 532 9.51 13.26 2.93
CA ALA A 532 9.15 14.59 3.40
C ALA A 532 7.69 14.92 3.07
N LEU A 533 7.03 15.63 3.99
CA LEU A 533 5.74 16.28 3.75
C LEU A 533 5.94 17.78 3.92
N THR A 534 5.94 18.53 2.81
CA THR A 534 6.22 19.96 2.82
C THR A 534 5.01 20.79 2.42
N GLN A 535 4.96 22.00 2.97
CA GLN A 535 3.92 22.97 2.68
C GLN A 535 4.11 23.42 1.22
N LEU A 536 3.15 23.09 0.35
CA LEU A 536 3.11 23.38 -1.10
C LEU A 536 3.78 22.37 -2.05
N GLU A 537 4.75 21.55 -1.61
CA GLU A 537 5.35 20.51 -2.48
C GLU A 537 4.88 19.08 -2.13
N GLY A 538 3.98 18.97 -1.14
CA GLY A 538 3.25 17.75 -0.80
C GLY A 538 4.17 16.63 -0.31
N LEU A 539 3.93 15.41 -0.80
CA LEU A 539 4.77 14.24 -0.51
C LEU A 539 6.00 14.27 -1.42
N GLY A 540 7.17 14.43 -0.83
CA GLY A 540 8.46 14.35 -1.49
C GLY A 540 9.23 13.07 -1.13
N LEU A 541 9.79 12.44 -2.14
CA LEU A 541 10.73 11.33 -2.04
C LEU A 541 12.05 11.76 -2.65
N SER A 542 13.16 11.60 -1.94
CA SER A 542 14.47 11.90 -2.49
C SER A 542 15.56 10.98 -1.99
N SER A 543 16.47 10.55 -2.87
CA SER A 543 17.62 9.72 -2.54
C SER A 543 18.76 10.02 -3.52
N ASP A 544 20.00 9.75 -3.10
CA ASP A 544 21.20 9.86 -3.92
C ASP A 544 21.64 8.49 -4.51
N ALA A 545 20.86 7.43 -4.26
CA ALA A 545 21.11 6.10 -4.78
C ALA A 545 19.80 5.34 -4.96
N VAL A 546 19.28 5.36 -6.19
CA VAL A 546 18.07 4.62 -6.56
C VAL A 546 18.33 3.74 -7.77
N ARG A 547 17.80 2.52 -7.75
CA ARG A 547 17.73 1.68 -8.95
C ARG A 547 16.31 1.14 -9.14
N LEU A 548 15.84 1.28 -10.37
CA LEU A 548 14.60 0.72 -10.88
C LEU A 548 14.93 -0.28 -11.97
N GLN A 549 14.37 -1.49 -11.91
CA GLN A 549 14.48 -2.44 -13.01
C GLN A 549 13.09 -2.93 -13.42
N LEU A 550 12.83 -2.99 -14.72
CA LEU A 550 11.62 -3.54 -15.33
C LEU A 550 12.02 -4.56 -16.39
N ARG A 551 11.44 -5.75 -16.30
CA ARG A 551 11.52 -6.80 -17.32
C ARG A 551 10.13 -7.25 -17.66
N GLY A 552 9.75 -7.34 -18.92
CA GLY A 552 8.39 -7.76 -19.25
C GLY A 552 8.14 -7.92 -20.73
N LEU A 553 7.02 -8.56 -21.07
CA LEU A 553 6.63 -8.76 -22.46
C LEU A 553 5.51 -7.82 -22.85
N PHE A 554 5.75 -6.95 -23.83
CA PHE A 554 4.66 -6.24 -24.48
C PHE A 554 3.88 -7.21 -25.37
N GLY A 555 2.56 -7.28 -25.21
CA GLY A 555 1.71 -8.24 -25.91
C GLY A 555 0.24 -8.09 -25.59
N GLY A 556 -0.55 -9.09 -25.95
CA GLY A 556 -2.00 -9.07 -25.78
C GLY A 556 -2.64 -10.44 -25.99
N GLY A 557 -3.97 -10.52 -25.91
CA GLY A 557 -4.72 -11.74 -26.21
C GLY A 557 -6.15 -11.73 -25.68
N ASP A 558 -6.81 -12.89 -25.72
CA ASP A 558 -8.16 -13.07 -25.20
C ASP A 558 -8.17 -13.07 -23.68
N ILE A 559 -9.07 -12.29 -23.09
CA ILE A 559 -9.32 -12.29 -21.65
C ILE A 559 -10.60 -13.08 -21.35
N PRO A 560 -10.69 -13.74 -20.17
CA PRO A 560 -9.78 -13.67 -19.03
C PRO A 560 -8.61 -14.67 -19.02
N ARG A 561 -8.54 -15.60 -19.98
CA ARG A 561 -7.68 -16.80 -19.87
C ARG A 561 -6.36 -16.76 -20.65
N MET A 562 -6.18 -15.79 -21.55
CA MET A 562 -4.98 -15.68 -22.39
C MET A 562 -4.67 -16.97 -23.17
N ASN A 563 -5.69 -17.63 -23.74
CA ASN A 563 -5.52 -18.89 -24.49
C ASN A 563 -4.87 -18.68 -25.87
N SER A 564 -5.04 -17.49 -26.45
CA SER A 564 -4.57 -17.07 -27.76
C SER A 564 -3.70 -15.81 -27.65
N PRO A 565 -2.53 -15.91 -26.99
CA PRO A 565 -1.66 -14.75 -26.78
C PRO A 565 -0.98 -14.30 -28.09
N VAL A 566 -0.87 -12.99 -28.23
CA VAL A 566 -0.07 -12.29 -29.23
C VAL A 566 1.13 -11.69 -28.53
N TYR A 567 2.32 -12.16 -28.90
CA TYR A 567 3.57 -11.73 -28.28
C TYR A 567 4.24 -10.64 -29.13
N GLY A 568 4.50 -9.48 -28.53
CA GLY A 568 5.20 -8.34 -29.12
C GLY A 568 6.69 -8.38 -28.79
N SER A 569 7.22 -7.32 -28.17
CA SER A 569 8.65 -7.20 -27.81
C SER A 569 8.88 -7.47 -26.33
N TYR A 570 9.95 -8.18 -26.01
CA TYR A 570 10.46 -8.22 -24.63
C TYR A 570 11.19 -6.92 -24.32
N ILE A 571 10.93 -6.36 -23.15
CA ILE A 571 11.47 -5.08 -22.68
C ILE A 571 12.28 -5.38 -21.42
N ASP A 572 13.55 -4.97 -21.38
CA ASP A 572 14.38 -4.96 -20.17
C ASP A 572 15.00 -3.56 -20.02
N ALA A 573 14.64 -2.89 -18.94
CA ALA A 573 15.12 -1.56 -18.59
C ALA A 573 15.69 -1.57 -17.18
N ASN A 574 16.92 -1.11 -17.04
CA ASN A 574 17.57 -0.84 -15.76
C ASN A 574 17.83 0.66 -15.69
N LEU A 575 17.30 1.34 -14.68
CA LEU A 575 17.48 2.77 -14.48
C LEU A 575 18.16 2.99 -13.13
N GLU A 576 19.31 3.61 -13.16
CA GLU A 576 20.14 3.90 -11.99
C GLU A 576 20.28 5.42 -11.85
N PHE A 577 20.11 5.91 -10.63
CA PHE A 577 20.10 7.33 -10.34
C PHE A 577 21.05 7.64 -9.19
N ASP A 578 21.96 8.59 -9.41
CA ASP A 578 22.77 9.21 -8.35
C ASP A 578 22.08 10.45 -7.73
N LYS A 579 20.97 10.88 -8.34
CA LYS A 579 20.02 11.81 -7.75
C LYS A 579 18.61 11.49 -8.22
N PHE A 580 17.75 11.12 -7.27
CA PHE A 580 16.33 10.90 -7.47
C PHE A 580 15.54 11.86 -6.59
N GLN A 581 14.61 12.60 -7.20
CA GLN A 581 13.63 13.41 -6.50
C GLN A 581 12.28 13.28 -7.19
N PHE A 582 11.25 12.98 -6.42
CA PHE A 582 9.87 12.89 -6.89
C PHE A 582 8.93 13.54 -5.89
N ASN A 583 8.00 14.36 -6.37
CA ASN A 583 7.03 15.06 -5.55
C ASN A 583 5.61 14.87 -6.10
N LEU A 584 4.66 14.64 -5.19
CA LEU A 584 3.22 14.70 -5.43
C LEU A 584 2.61 15.83 -4.61
N PHE A 585 1.92 16.76 -5.25
CA PHE A 585 1.35 17.91 -4.56
C PHE A 585 -0.03 18.30 -5.09
N PRO A 586 -0.89 18.89 -4.24
CA PRO A 586 -2.21 19.34 -4.65
C PRO A 586 -2.12 20.46 -5.69
N ALA A 587 -3.18 20.64 -6.48
CA ALA A 587 -3.39 21.85 -7.24
C ALA A 587 -3.69 23.04 -6.31
N LEU A 588 -2.96 24.14 -6.46
CA LEU A 588 -3.31 25.40 -5.80
C LEU A 588 -4.37 26.13 -6.64
N PHE A 589 -5.31 26.83 -6.00
CA PHE A 589 -6.31 27.71 -6.62
C PHE A 589 -7.37 26.99 -7.50
N ASP A 590 -8.30 26.29 -6.86
CA ASP A 590 -9.54 25.76 -7.44
C ASP A 590 -9.39 24.67 -8.53
N GLY A 591 -8.23 24.00 -8.59
CA GLY A 591 -8.03 22.82 -9.45
C GLY A 591 -8.33 21.51 -8.72
N SER A 592 -9.08 20.60 -9.36
CA SER A 592 -9.32 19.22 -8.88
C SER A 592 -8.37 18.22 -9.54
N TYR A 593 -7.06 18.47 -9.46
CA TYR A 593 -6.06 17.61 -10.09
C TYR A 593 -4.83 17.39 -9.21
N ILE A 594 -4.13 16.29 -9.50
CA ILE A 594 -2.88 15.94 -8.82
C ILE A 594 -1.72 16.45 -9.67
N ASN A 595 -0.83 17.24 -9.07
CA ASN A 595 0.43 17.59 -9.71
C ASN A 595 1.52 16.61 -9.30
N PHE A 596 2.43 16.38 -10.24
CA PHE A 596 3.67 15.67 -9.98
C PHE A 596 4.85 16.39 -10.63
N GLY A 597 6.02 16.23 -10.04
CA GLY A 597 7.27 16.74 -10.61
C GLY A 597 8.47 16.09 -9.94
N GLY A 598 9.66 16.44 -10.41
CA GLY A 598 10.86 15.80 -9.90
C GLY A 598 12.10 16.04 -10.74
N PHE A 599 13.18 15.42 -10.30
CA PHE A 599 14.48 15.46 -10.94
C PHE A 599 15.10 14.06 -10.90
N LEU A 600 15.61 13.62 -12.04
CA LEU A 600 16.22 12.32 -12.25
C LEU A 600 17.57 12.54 -12.92
N SER A 601 18.66 12.20 -12.25
CA SER A 601 20.00 12.15 -12.82
C SER A 601 20.36 10.70 -13.11
N PHE A 602 20.43 10.32 -14.38
CA PHE A 602 20.82 8.97 -14.77
C PHE A 602 22.32 8.79 -14.58
N ALA A 603 22.68 7.67 -13.96
CA ALA A 603 24.05 7.32 -13.65
C ALA A 603 24.31 5.83 -13.88
N ASN A 604 25.57 5.46 -13.67
CA ASN A 604 25.98 4.09 -13.43
C ASN A 604 26.43 4.02 -11.96
N LEU A 605 25.63 3.38 -11.11
CA LEU A 605 25.90 3.27 -9.69
C LEU A 605 27.05 2.30 -9.45
N ASN A 606 27.85 2.57 -8.43
CA ASN A 606 29.00 1.74 -8.05
C ASN A 606 28.90 1.25 -6.61
N ASN A 607 27.68 1.08 -6.10
CA ASN A 607 27.36 0.66 -4.75
C ASN A 607 26.75 -0.76 -4.71
N GLY A 608 26.28 -1.19 -3.54
CA GLY A 608 25.66 -2.52 -3.35
C GLY A 608 24.40 -2.77 -4.17
N PHE A 609 23.77 -1.72 -4.70
CA PHE A 609 22.57 -1.80 -5.54
C PHE A 609 22.87 -1.88 -7.04
N SER A 610 24.12 -1.68 -7.47
CA SER A 610 24.44 -1.66 -8.89
C SER A 610 24.18 -3.00 -9.56
N GLN A 611 23.97 -3.00 -10.88
CA GLN A 611 23.78 -4.24 -11.64
C GLN A 611 24.99 -5.19 -11.56
N ASN A 612 26.20 -4.69 -11.25
CA ASN A 612 27.46 -5.35 -11.58
C ASN A 612 28.09 -6.21 -10.46
N SER A 613 27.31 -6.74 -9.53
CA SER A 613 27.86 -7.54 -8.42
C SER A 613 28.36 -8.94 -8.82
N ALA A 614 28.35 -9.32 -10.11
CA ALA A 614 28.62 -10.69 -10.57
C ALA A 614 29.66 -10.85 -11.71
N GLY A 615 30.48 -9.83 -12.00
CA GLY A 615 31.68 -10.01 -12.83
C GLY A 615 31.44 -10.08 -14.35
N ASP A 616 30.38 -9.44 -14.85
CA ASP A 616 30.22 -9.20 -16.29
C ASP A 616 31.21 -8.11 -16.74
N ALA A 617 31.88 -8.36 -17.87
CA ALA A 617 32.99 -7.52 -18.35
C ALA A 617 32.55 -6.13 -18.84
N ASN A 618 31.25 -5.87 -18.95
CA ASN A 618 30.68 -4.59 -19.35
C ASN A 618 29.57 -4.22 -18.36
N ASP A 619 29.79 -3.13 -17.61
CA ASP A 619 28.75 -2.49 -16.84
C ASP A 619 27.87 -1.66 -17.80
N ASP A 620 26.61 -2.05 -17.97
CA ASP A 620 25.67 -1.32 -18.81
C ASP A 620 25.00 -0.16 -18.05
N GLY A 621 25.16 -0.10 -16.71
CA GLY A 621 24.56 0.91 -15.85
C GLY A 621 23.07 1.11 -16.14
N THR A 622 22.67 2.36 -16.39
CA THR A 622 21.34 2.66 -16.93
C THR A 622 21.24 2.22 -18.40
N TYR A 623 20.27 1.34 -18.71
CA TYR A 623 19.97 0.92 -20.08
C TYR A 623 18.47 0.66 -20.32
N ILE A 624 18.09 0.66 -21.59
CA ILE A 624 16.78 0.19 -22.08
C ILE A 624 17.03 -0.72 -23.29
N SER A 625 16.43 -1.90 -23.29
CA SER A 625 16.56 -2.88 -24.37
C SER A 625 15.22 -3.44 -24.82
N PHE A 626 15.15 -3.76 -26.11
CA PHE A 626 14.00 -4.37 -26.77
C PHE A 626 14.46 -5.60 -27.53
N ALA A 627 13.95 -6.77 -27.18
CA ALA A 627 14.30 -8.04 -27.80
C ALA A 627 13.07 -8.73 -28.42
N GLU A 628 13.35 -9.73 -29.26
CA GLU A 628 12.31 -10.66 -29.74
C GLU A 628 11.61 -11.36 -28.55
N PRO A 629 10.35 -11.79 -28.69
CA PRO A 629 9.56 -12.40 -27.60
C PRO A 629 9.97 -13.85 -27.26
N ASN A 630 11.26 -14.17 -27.36
CA ASN A 630 11.83 -15.49 -27.13
C ASN A 630 12.81 -15.43 -25.95
N PHE A 631 12.38 -15.88 -24.78
CA PHE A 631 13.20 -15.86 -23.56
C PHE A 631 14.45 -16.75 -23.65
N ASN A 632 14.50 -17.67 -24.62
CA ASN A 632 15.69 -18.50 -24.86
C ASN A 632 16.69 -17.84 -25.81
N LYS A 633 16.37 -16.67 -26.39
CA LYS A 633 17.19 -15.97 -27.41
C LYS A 633 17.09 -14.44 -27.25
N LEU A 634 17.44 -13.93 -26.08
CA LEU A 634 17.43 -12.49 -25.81
C LEU A 634 18.66 -11.74 -26.37
N ASP A 635 19.65 -12.47 -26.92
CA ASP A 635 20.90 -11.90 -27.45
C ASP A 635 20.72 -11.06 -28.75
N VAL A 636 19.53 -11.05 -29.35
CA VAL A 636 19.18 -10.20 -30.50
C VAL A 636 18.23 -9.12 -30.01
N ASP A 637 18.82 -8.04 -29.50
CA ASP A 637 18.14 -6.89 -28.96
C ASP A 637 18.56 -5.59 -29.66
N VAL A 638 17.72 -4.56 -29.56
CA VAL A 638 18.11 -3.16 -29.72
C VAL A 638 18.30 -2.62 -28.31
N ARG A 639 19.51 -2.15 -27.99
CA ARG A 639 19.86 -1.68 -26.64
C ARG A 639 20.38 -0.25 -26.68
N LEU A 640 19.93 0.55 -25.72
CA LEU A 640 20.46 1.87 -25.39
C LEU A 640 21.11 1.71 -24.02
N ALA A 641 22.43 1.66 -23.94
CA ALA A 641 23.18 1.41 -22.71
C ALA A 641 24.06 2.60 -22.33
N ASP A 642 24.53 2.59 -21.07
CA ASP A 642 25.35 3.66 -20.50
C ASP A 642 24.68 5.03 -20.65
N ILE A 643 23.39 5.07 -20.27
CA ILE A 643 22.58 6.28 -20.30
C ILE A 643 22.97 7.14 -19.08
N THR A 644 23.40 8.38 -19.32
CA THR A 644 23.77 9.34 -18.26
C THR A 644 23.17 10.71 -18.53
N GLY A 645 23.01 11.53 -17.49
CA GLY A 645 22.55 12.91 -17.60
C GLY A 645 21.14 13.14 -17.07
N ASP A 646 20.63 14.36 -17.23
CA ASP A 646 19.56 14.85 -16.37
C ASP A 646 18.21 15.01 -17.07
N ILE A 647 17.16 14.66 -16.33
CA ILE A 647 15.76 14.96 -16.64
C ILE A 647 15.12 15.68 -15.46
N ALA A 648 14.38 16.75 -15.74
CA ALA A 648 13.55 17.44 -14.75
C ALA A 648 12.11 17.56 -15.25
N ILE A 649 11.15 17.21 -14.40
CA ILE A 649 9.75 17.59 -14.54
C ILE A 649 9.55 18.79 -13.61
N PRO A 650 9.33 20.01 -14.14
CA PRO A 650 9.29 21.21 -13.31
C PRO A 650 8.32 21.08 -12.15
N LEU A 651 8.80 21.40 -10.95
CA LEU A 651 7.97 21.56 -9.77
C LEU A 651 7.25 22.91 -9.88
N SER A 652 6.12 22.93 -10.60
CA SER A 652 5.29 24.12 -10.76
C SER A 652 3.88 23.86 -10.24
N VAL A 653 3.47 24.66 -9.27
CA VAL A 653 2.11 24.70 -8.72
C VAL A 653 1.08 25.34 -9.68
N VAL A 654 1.53 25.85 -10.83
CA VAL A 654 0.70 26.52 -11.86
C VAL A 654 0.66 25.73 -13.18
N GLY A 655 0.97 24.43 -13.15
CA GLY A 655 0.74 23.53 -14.30
C GLY A 655 1.86 23.42 -15.34
N ASP A 656 3.06 23.97 -15.07
CA ASP A 656 4.23 23.76 -15.94
C ASP A 656 4.94 22.41 -15.69
N GLY A 657 4.42 21.59 -14.76
CA GLY A 657 4.96 20.29 -14.39
C GLY A 657 4.20 19.11 -15.01
N GLY A 658 4.02 18.06 -14.23
CA GLY A 658 3.12 16.94 -14.51
C GLY A 658 1.75 17.13 -13.84
N LYS A 659 0.69 16.67 -14.51
CA LYS A 659 -0.70 16.79 -14.09
C LYS A 659 -1.49 15.51 -14.39
N ILE A 660 -2.30 15.06 -13.44
CA ILE A 660 -3.30 13.99 -13.61
C ILE A 660 -4.66 14.57 -13.23
N ASP A 661 -5.61 14.54 -14.16
CA ASP A 661 -6.90 15.23 -14.05
C ASP A 661 -8.06 14.34 -14.53
N LEU A 662 -9.10 14.21 -13.72
CA LEU A 662 -10.33 13.49 -14.07
C LEU A 662 -11.43 14.50 -14.36
N LEU A 663 -11.52 14.91 -15.62
CA LEU A 663 -12.45 15.94 -16.08
C LEU A 663 -13.87 15.38 -16.13
N SER A 664 -14.77 16.00 -15.39
CA SER A 664 -16.18 15.61 -15.37
C SER A 664 -16.91 15.91 -16.68
N ALA A 665 -17.99 15.18 -16.95
CA ALA A 665 -18.83 15.42 -18.12
C ALA A 665 -19.36 16.86 -18.19
N SER A 666 -19.64 17.46 -17.04
CA SER A 666 -20.17 18.83 -16.95
C SER A 666 -19.13 19.93 -17.21
N SER A 667 -17.83 19.62 -17.04
CA SER A 667 -16.73 20.58 -17.26
C SER A 667 -16.24 20.59 -18.70
N GLU A 668 -16.52 19.54 -19.48
CA GLU A 668 -16.08 19.39 -20.87
C GLU A 668 -17.14 19.84 -21.88
N ALA A 669 -16.69 20.49 -22.96
CA ALA A 669 -17.58 21.08 -23.98
C ALA A 669 -18.39 20.06 -24.79
N ASP A 670 -17.94 18.81 -24.87
CA ASP A 670 -18.62 17.70 -25.52
C ASP A 670 -19.54 16.91 -24.58
N GLY A 671 -19.59 17.28 -23.30
CA GLY A 671 -20.43 16.60 -22.31
C GLY A 671 -19.93 15.20 -21.94
N LYS A 672 -18.67 14.87 -22.22
CA LYS A 672 -18.09 13.53 -21.97
C LYS A 672 -16.98 13.61 -20.92
N PRO A 673 -16.92 12.69 -19.95
CA PRO A 673 -15.84 12.66 -18.96
C PRO A 673 -14.52 12.22 -19.61
N LYS A 674 -13.38 12.72 -19.08
CA LYS A 674 -12.04 12.42 -19.61
C LYS A 674 -11.01 12.27 -18.50
N LEU A 675 -10.17 11.24 -18.57
CA LEU A 675 -8.95 11.16 -17.77
C LEU A 675 -7.78 11.70 -18.59
N ARG A 676 -7.19 12.81 -18.15
CA ARG A 676 -6.07 13.47 -18.82
C ARG A 676 -4.81 13.41 -17.96
N VAL A 677 -3.71 12.94 -18.56
CA VAL A 677 -2.37 12.97 -17.97
C VAL A 677 -1.47 13.81 -18.85
N GLU A 678 -0.89 14.87 -18.29
CA GLU A 678 -0.02 15.80 -18.99
C GLU A 678 1.34 15.88 -18.29
N MET A 679 2.41 16.05 -19.06
CA MET A 679 3.75 16.19 -18.51
C MET A 679 4.59 17.09 -19.39
N ASN A 680 5.23 18.07 -18.76
CA ASN A 680 6.33 18.83 -19.31
C ASN A 680 7.65 18.29 -18.75
N MET A 681 8.53 17.84 -19.63
CA MET A 681 9.82 17.27 -19.29
C MET A 681 10.94 18.12 -19.92
N ASN A 682 11.87 18.57 -19.10
CA ASN A 682 13.10 19.21 -19.52
C ASN A 682 14.25 18.22 -19.45
N VAL A 683 15.08 18.16 -20.49
CA VAL A 683 16.18 17.20 -20.62
C VAL A 683 17.49 17.95 -20.84
N GLY A 684 18.59 17.47 -20.29
CA GLY A 684 19.92 18.04 -20.47
C GLY A 684 20.03 19.43 -19.85
N ALA A 685 20.66 20.38 -20.55
CA ALA A 685 20.83 21.75 -20.08
C ALA A 685 19.51 22.55 -19.91
N ALA A 686 18.36 22.01 -20.34
CA ALA A 686 17.05 22.58 -20.01
C ALA A 686 16.55 22.14 -18.62
N ALA A 687 17.01 21.00 -18.10
CA ALA A 687 16.72 20.57 -16.75
C ALA A 687 17.40 21.51 -15.74
N THR A 688 16.81 21.65 -14.56
CA THR A 688 17.36 22.44 -13.46
C THR A 688 17.67 21.50 -12.31
N LYS A 689 18.94 21.46 -11.89
CA LYS A 689 19.38 20.60 -10.78
C LYS A 689 18.75 21.06 -9.45
N PRO A 690 18.50 20.16 -8.49
CA PRO A 690 18.19 20.54 -7.12
C PRO A 690 19.29 21.47 -6.57
N GLY A 691 18.92 22.59 -5.94
CA GLY A 691 19.86 23.64 -5.51
C GLY A 691 20.26 24.65 -6.59
N GLY A 692 19.81 24.47 -7.83
CA GLY A 692 20.00 25.39 -8.95
C GLY A 692 21.15 25.01 -9.90
N GLY A 693 21.13 25.60 -11.10
CA GLY A 693 22.07 25.30 -12.18
C GLY A 693 21.46 24.46 -13.30
N ALA A 694 22.11 24.46 -14.47
CA ALA A 694 21.67 23.67 -15.61
C ALA A 694 22.01 22.18 -15.42
N GLY A 695 21.14 21.30 -15.91
CA GLY A 695 21.38 19.87 -15.94
C GLY A 695 22.46 19.44 -16.94
N ASP A 696 22.96 18.23 -16.77
CA ASP A 696 23.96 17.61 -17.62
C ASP A 696 23.31 16.99 -18.87
N PRO A 697 23.92 17.11 -20.06
CA PRO A 697 23.42 16.52 -21.30
C PRO A 697 23.06 15.04 -21.17
N LEU A 698 21.88 14.65 -21.64
CA LEU A 698 21.49 13.25 -21.71
C LEU A 698 22.33 12.55 -22.79
N THR A 699 23.12 11.56 -22.39
CA THR A 699 24.05 10.83 -23.24
C THR A 699 23.69 9.35 -23.21
N ILE A 700 23.51 8.74 -24.38
CA ILE A 700 23.44 7.29 -24.57
C ILE A 700 24.83 6.86 -25.05
N GLY A 701 25.59 6.28 -24.13
CA GLY A 701 26.99 5.90 -24.36
C GLY A 701 27.17 4.80 -25.40
N ARG A 702 26.18 3.90 -25.54
CA ARG A 702 26.18 2.84 -26.56
C ARG A 702 24.78 2.57 -27.10
N ILE A 703 24.64 2.54 -28.41
CA ILE A 703 23.46 2.04 -29.12
C ILE A 703 23.86 0.72 -29.74
N GLU A 704 23.26 -0.38 -29.31
CA GLU A 704 23.66 -1.71 -29.74
C GLU A 704 22.55 -2.43 -30.51
N PHE A 705 22.95 -3.26 -31.46
CA PHE A 705 22.07 -4.25 -32.08
C PHE A 705 22.71 -5.64 -32.02
N GLY A 706 22.12 -6.55 -31.27
CA GLY A 706 22.65 -7.90 -31.06
C GLY A 706 24.09 -7.89 -30.54
N ASN A 707 24.35 -7.13 -29.48
CA ASN A 707 25.67 -6.92 -28.87
C ASN A 707 26.72 -6.29 -29.82
N LYS A 708 26.28 -5.55 -30.85
CA LYS A 708 27.15 -4.75 -31.71
C LYS A 708 26.89 -3.28 -31.50
N ASP A 709 27.88 -2.58 -30.95
CA ASP A 709 27.87 -1.13 -30.83
C ASP A 709 27.79 -0.46 -32.22
N LEU A 710 26.74 0.34 -32.40
CA LEU A 710 26.40 1.11 -33.58
C LEU A 710 26.78 2.59 -33.43
N GLY A 711 27.09 3.05 -32.21
CA GLY A 711 27.51 4.42 -31.92
C GLY A 711 26.84 5.00 -30.67
N THR A 712 26.91 6.32 -30.55
CA THR A 712 26.46 7.08 -29.37
C THR A 712 25.44 8.15 -29.76
N MET A 713 24.59 8.55 -28.82
CA MET A 713 23.64 9.66 -28.99
C MET A 713 23.78 10.64 -27.83
N VAL A 714 23.75 11.94 -28.14
CA VAL A 714 23.79 13.00 -27.12
C VAL A 714 22.64 13.96 -27.39
N ILE A 715 21.88 14.27 -26.36
CA ILE A 715 20.80 15.26 -26.34
C ILE A 715 21.26 16.39 -25.40
N PRO A 716 21.85 17.47 -25.94
CA PRO A 716 22.40 18.56 -25.12
C PRO A 716 21.34 19.29 -24.29
N SER A 717 20.16 19.47 -24.87
CA SER A 717 19.03 20.15 -24.25
C SER A 717 17.76 19.84 -25.04
N ALA A 718 16.66 19.50 -24.37
CA ALA A 718 15.35 19.37 -24.99
C ALA A 718 14.23 19.74 -24.01
N LYS A 719 13.07 20.09 -24.57
CA LYS A 719 11.80 20.19 -23.84
C LYS A 719 10.79 19.29 -24.54
N ILE A 720 10.19 18.38 -23.79
CA ILE A 720 9.24 17.39 -24.28
C ILE A 720 7.92 17.64 -23.56
N TYR A 721 6.86 17.83 -24.33
CA TYR A 721 5.50 17.86 -23.81
C TYR A 721 4.79 16.60 -24.26
N THR A 722 4.18 15.90 -23.31
CA THR A 722 3.36 14.72 -23.55
C THR A 722 2.01 14.92 -22.91
N SER A 723 0.95 14.55 -23.64
CA SER A 723 -0.41 14.49 -23.11
C SER A 723 -1.04 13.18 -23.57
N PHE A 724 -1.70 12.50 -22.64
CA PHE A 724 -2.51 11.32 -22.88
C PHE A 724 -3.91 11.61 -22.35
N THR A 725 -4.94 11.31 -23.15
CA THR A 725 -6.34 11.50 -22.76
C THR A 725 -7.11 10.21 -23.06
N LEU A 726 -7.77 9.67 -22.04
CA LEU A 726 -8.77 8.62 -22.17
C LEU A 726 -10.15 9.29 -22.18
N GLU A 727 -10.91 9.04 -23.24
CA GLU A 727 -12.25 9.61 -23.42
C GLU A 727 -13.21 8.56 -24.00
N GLN A 728 -14.50 8.72 -23.70
CA GLN A 728 -15.55 7.89 -24.27
C GLN A 728 -15.65 8.11 -25.80
N GLN A 729 -15.62 7.03 -26.58
CA GLN A 729 -15.76 7.10 -28.05
C GLN A 729 -17.18 7.46 -28.50
#